data_AF-A0AA44RIK6-F1
#
_entry.id   AF-A0AA44RIK6-F1
#
_cell.length_a   1.000
_cell.length_b   1.000
_cell.length_c   1.000
_cell.angle_alpha   90.00
_cell.angle_beta   90.00
_cell.angle_gamma   90.00
#
_symmetry.space_group_name_H-M   'P 1'
#
loop_
_entity.id
_entity.type
_entity.pdbx_description
1 polymer ?
#
loop_
_entity_poly.entity_id
_entity_poly.type
_entity_poly.pdbx_seq_one_letter_code
_entity_poly.pdbx_strand_id
1 'polypeptide(L)'
;MELPSDYESRVYAGVLGKLIGVYLGRPFEGWTYEKIMQELGPIQYYVHEKFNRPLVVTDDDVAGTFTFIRALEDYALPPDLSAEQMGHCWLNYIIDKRTILWWGGNGNSTEHTAWLNLKKGIPAPLSGAIATNGKTIAEQIGAQIFIDSWALVAPGQPRLAAELAKNAASVSHDGEAVYAAMLWAAMESQAFICQEIEQLIDVGLSVIPAESQIAQLVGDIRRWRREDNDWQTTRQRIDDNYGYHKYPSNCHIIPNHALMIMAILYAPDDFQQAQCIVNTSGWDTDCNAGNVGCLSGIMLGLQGIDAGPDWRGPLADRMLISSADGGFSINNAVRITDYLVGLGHQIAGLPRPEAKKSGAQYHFSLPGSVQGFRWLNEENAAAIEVKNEAHLGRQMLSLHYRHLAPGLHASVTTQTFTPPEIVEMRSYDLMATPLIYPGQRLQATLIAPPDNTSALNVRLCYRVYDDNNQLTPQYGDAQSIAPGESLTLALDLPDCQGQPIGEIGVTISTDARVARGRLLIDSMRWDGAPELTLRKPAGETNFWWRAWVNGVDLFSRHYPTSFRISKEYDEGLIIHGTRQWDNYRVQSDITLHSGEYGGLAFRVQGMRRYYAARILRDGKLQIVRVRDTSTKILAEAALSDVYERPVSFDISVNGQIISATVDGKTLHVEDAEHEALMDGGIGLLICAGALSTDAIHISASC
;
A
#
# COMPACT_ATOMS: atom_id res chain seq x y z
N MET A 1 0.59 28.47 -6.46
CA MET A 1 -0.56 28.17 -5.59
C MET A 1 -0.04 28.04 -4.16
N GLU A 2 -0.82 28.41 -3.15
CA GLU A 2 -0.36 28.34 -1.76
C GLU A 2 -1.00 27.13 -1.07
N LEU A 3 -0.17 26.19 -0.64
CA LEU A 3 -0.60 25.05 0.17
C LEU A 3 -0.73 25.49 1.64
N PRO A 4 -1.74 25.01 2.39
CA PRO A 4 -1.84 25.29 3.82
C PRO A 4 -0.56 24.89 4.56
N SER A 5 -0.14 25.66 5.56
CA SER A 5 1.08 25.38 6.33
C SER A 5 1.01 24.07 7.13
N ASP A 6 -0.20 23.62 7.43
CA ASP A 6 -0.51 22.36 8.12
C ASP A 6 -0.86 21.21 7.15
N TYR A 7 -0.69 21.41 5.83
CA TYR A 7 -1.08 20.45 4.78
C TYR A 7 -0.60 19.03 5.06
N GLU A 8 0.68 18.83 5.35
CA GLU A 8 1.25 17.51 5.64
C GLU A 8 0.59 16.84 6.85
N SER A 9 0.35 17.61 7.91
CA SER A 9 -0.27 17.08 9.14
C SER A 9 -1.74 16.69 8.93
N ARG A 10 -2.46 17.43 8.06
CA ARG A 10 -3.83 17.10 7.68
C ARG A 10 -3.91 15.92 6.71
N VAL A 11 -2.97 15.79 5.77
CA VAL A 11 -2.86 14.57 4.93
C VAL A 11 -2.61 13.36 5.81
N TYR A 12 -1.69 13.46 6.78
CA TYR A 12 -1.42 12.36 7.72
C TYR A 12 -2.66 11.98 8.54
N ALA A 13 -3.39 12.97 9.05
CA ALA A 13 -4.64 12.72 9.76
C ALA A 13 -5.73 12.12 8.86
N GLY A 14 -5.84 12.55 7.60
CA GLY A 14 -6.75 11.95 6.62
C GLY A 14 -6.40 10.50 6.28
N VAL A 15 -5.11 10.20 6.04
CA VAL A 15 -4.63 8.82 5.82
C VAL A 15 -4.91 7.95 7.04
N LEU A 16 -4.60 8.41 8.25
CA LEU A 16 -4.94 7.69 9.48
C LEU A 16 -6.45 7.49 9.62
N GLY A 17 -7.25 8.51 9.34
CA GLY A 17 -8.70 8.46 9.37
C GLY A 17 -9.25 7.37 8.45
N LYS A 18 -8.77 7.31 7.20
CA LYS A 18 -9.11 6.24 6.24
C LYS A 18 -8.77 4.86 6.79
N LEU A 19 -7.55 4.66 7.29
CA LEU A 19 -7.12 3.37 7.83
C LEU A 19 -7.92 2.95 9.06
N ILE A 20 -8.15 3.86 10.00
CA ILE A 20 -8.92 3.61 11.22
C ILE A 20 -10.34 3.21 10.84
N GLY A 21 -11.00 3.96 9.95
CA GLY A 21 -12.35 3.68 9.50
C GLY A 21 -12.49 2.32 8.84
N VAL A 22 -11.62 2.02 7.86
CA VAL A 22 -11.61 0.72 7.17
C VAL A 22 -11.43 -0.42 8.18
N TYR A 23 -10.37 -0.41 8.99
CA TYR A 23 -10.10 -1.53 9.89
C TYR A 23 -11.11 -1.62 11.06
N LEU A 24 -11.81 -0.54 11.38
CA LEU A 24 -12.92 -0.57 12.33
C LEU A 24 -14.15 -1.28 11.75
N GLY A 25 -14.55 -0.95 10.52
CA GLY A 25 -15.73 -1.50 9.86
C GLY A 25 -15.53 -2.89 9.26
N ARG A 26 -14.29 -3.26 8.95
CA ARG A 26 -13.95 -4.48 8.20
C ARG A 26 -14.46 -5.80 8.79
N PRO A 27 -14.45 -6.03 10.12
CA PRO A 27 -14.79 -7.35 10.68
C PRO A 27 -16.25 -7.77 10.47
N PHE A 28 -17.16 -6.81 10.25
CA PHE A 28 -18.60 -7.02 10.16
C PHE A 28 -19.21 -6.37 8.90
N GLU A 29 -18.40 -6.17 7.87
CA GLU A 29 -18.82 -5.78 6.52
C GLU A 29 -20.06 -6.56 6.05
N GLY A 30 -21.05 -5.84 5.52
CA GLY A 30 -22.31 -6.38 5.02
C GLY A 30 -23.36 -6.68 6.09
N TRP A 31 -23.11 -6.40 7.37
CA TRP A 31 -24.09 -6.63 8.43
C TRP A 31 -25.17 -5.56 8.45
N THR A 32 -26.41 -5.97 8.74
CA THR A 32 -27.52 -5.05 9.01
C THR A 32 -27.35 -4.34 10.36
N TYR A 33 -27.90 -3.14 10.49
CA TYR A 33 -28.00 -2.40 11.75
C TYR A 33 -28.49 -3.27 12.92
N GLU A 34 -29.58 -4.04 12.71
CA GLU A 34 -30.20 -4.85 13.75
C GLU A 34 -29.26 -5.92 14.29
N LYS A 35 -28.54 -6.59 13.37
CA LYS A 35 -27.55 -7.62 13.71
C LYS A 35 -26.38 -7.03 14.49
N ILE A 36 -25.86 -5.87 14.07
CA ILE A 36 -24.79 -5.17 14.79
C ILE A 36 -25.24 -4.82 16.20
N MET A 37 -26.41 -4.21 16.34
CA MET A 37 -26.97 -3.86 17.65
C MET A 37 -27.20 -5.07 18.55
N GLN A 38 -27.64 -6.20 17.98
CA GLN A 38 -27.89 -7.43 18.72
C GLN A 38 -26.61 -8.12 19.20
N GLU A 39 -25.57 -8.19 18.36
CA GLU A 39 -24.38 -8.98 18.63
C GLU A 39 -23.19 -8.18 19.19
N LEU A 40 -23.06 -6.91 18.80
CA LEU A 40 -21.92 -6.06 19.14
C LEU A 40 -22.33 -4.85 19.99
N GLY A 41 -23.55 -4.36 19.81
CA GLY A 41 -23.98 -3.04 20.28
C GLY A 41 -23.38 -1.90 19.43
N PRO A 42 -23.52 -0.63 19.87
CA PRO A 42 -22.88 0.49 19.21
C PRO A 42 -21.36 0.31 19.09
N ILE A 43 -20.81 0.58 17.91
CA ILE A 43 -19.38 0.40 17.63
C ILE A 43 -18.59 1.60 18.16
N GLN A 44 -17.91 1.41 19.29
CA GLN A 44 -17.16 2.49 19.98
C GLN A 44 -15.65 2.27 20.00
N TYR A 45 -15.17 1.09 19.62
CA TYR A 45 -13.77 0.66 19.63
C TYR A 45 -13.59 -0.48 18.63
N TYR A 46 -12.35 -0.85 18.31
CA TYR A 46 -12.08 -1.97 17.42
C TYR A 46 -12.65 -3.28 17.98
N VAL A 47 -13.41 -4.01 17.17
CA VAL A 47 -14.04 -5.30 17.56
C VAL A 47 -13.43 -6.52 16.88
N HIS A 48 -12.35 -6.36 16.11
CA HIS A 48 -11.68 -7.43 15.34
C HIS A 48 -11.35 -8.68 16.17
N GLU A 49 -10.95 -8.52 17.43
CA GLU A 49 -10.65 -9.63 18.35
C GLU A 49 -11.88 -10.52 18.61
N LYS A 50 -13.10 -9.96 18.62
CA LYS A 50 -14.34 -10.74 18.76
C LYS A 50 -14.56 -11.71 17.59
N PHE A 51 -13.87 -11.48 16.47
CA PHE A 51 -13.91 -12.31 15.27
C PHE A 51 -12.66 -13.19 15.09
N ASN A 52 -11.70 -13.15 16.03
CA ASN A 52 -10.38 -13.79 15.90
C ASN A 52 -9.69 -13.44 14.57
N ARG A 53 -9.73 -12.16 14.19
CA ARG A 53 -9.07 -11.65 12.98
C ARG A 53 -7.96 -10.68 13.39
N PRO A 54 -6.85 -10.59 12.65
CA PRO A 54 -5.90 -9.49 12.84
C PRO A 54 -6.56 -8.15 12.49
N LEU A 55 -6.12 -7.07 13.14
CA LEU A 55 -6.64 -5.72 12.86
C LEU A 55 -6.25 -5.24 11.45
N VAL A 56 -4.97 -5.40 11.10
CA VAL A 56 -4.41 -4.92 9.84
C VAL A 56 -4.45 -6.07 8.84
N VAL A 57 -5.29 -5.92 7.81
CA VAL A 57 -5.53 -6.92 6.77
C VAL A 57 -5.41 -6.28 5.38
N THR A 58 -5.32 -7.10 4.34
CA THR A 58 -5.51 -6.64 2.96
C THR A 58 -6.96 -6.27 2.78
N ASP A 59 -7.16 -5.10 2.17
CA ASP A 59 -8.47 -4.54 1.95
C ASP A 59 -8.47 -3.68 0.69
N ASP A 60 -9.53 -3.77 -0.10
CA ASP A 60 -9.66 -3.06 -1.37
C ASP A 60 -9.74 -1.55 -1.18
N ASP A 61 -10.36 -1.06 -0.10
CA ASP A 61 -10.37 0.35 0.26
C ASP A 61 -8.97 0.93 0.39
N VAL A 62 -8.08 0.21 1.08
CA VAL A 62 -6.72 0.65 1.32
C VAL A 62 -5.90 0.50 0.04
N ALA A 63 -5.97 -0.67 -0.59
CA ALA A 63 -5.11 -0.98 -1.72
C ALA A 63 -5.45 -0.12 -2.95
N GLY A 64 -6.74 0.02 -3.27
CA GLY A 64 -7.21 0.82 -4.41
C GLY A 64 -6.92 2.31 -4.24
N THR A 65 -7.26 2.87 -3.07
CA THR A 65 -7.02 4.30 -2.75
C THR A 65 -5.56 4.67 -2.93
N PHE A 66 -4.63 3.87 -2.40
CA PHE A 66 -3.21 4.24 -2.38
C PHE A 66 -2.39 3.69 -3.54
N THR A 67 -2.93 2.77 -4.35
CA THR A 67 -2.26 2.28 -5.56
C THR A 67 -2.65 3.09 -6.80
N PHE A 68 -3.93 3.38 -7.02
CA PHE A 68 -4.35 3.98 -8.30
C PHE A 68 -3.90 5.43 -8.49
N ILE A 69 -3.63 6.14 -7.38
CA ILE A 69 -3.06 7.49 -7.38
C ILE A 69 -1.69 7.56 -8.10
N ARG A 70 -1.00 6.42 -8.24
CA ARG A 70 0.24 6.28 -9.02
C ARG A 70 0.09 6.73 -10.47
N ALA A 71 -1.13 6.81 -11.02
CA ALA A 71 -1.34 7.34 -12.37
C ALA A 71 -0.78 8.77 -12.54
N LEU A 72 -0.72 9.57 -11.46
CA LEU A 72 -0.10 10.90 -11.47
C LEU A 72 1.41 10.86 -11.71
N GLU A 73 2.09 9.86 -11.15
CA GLU A 73 3.53 9.66 -11.31
C GLU A 73 3.85 9.01 -12.65
N ASP A 74 2.99 8.08 -13.09
CA ASP A 74 3.27 7.21 -14.22
C ASP A 74 2.92 7.81 -15.58
N TYR A 75 2.02 8.79 -15.61
CA TYR A 75 1.48 9.33 -16.86
C TYR A 75 1.58 10.83 -16.96
N ALA A 76 0.83 11.55 -16.13
CA ALA A 76 0.72 12.99 -16.23
C ALA A 76 0.17 13.58 -14.92
N LEU A 77 0.51 14.84 -14.68
CA LEU A 77 -0.18 15.67 -13.70
C LEU A 77 -1.42 16.33 -14.36
N PRO A 78 -2.39 16.81 -13.58
CA PRO A 78 -3.53 17.54 -14.12
C PRO A 78 -3.09 18.84 -14.84
N PRO A 79 -3.84 19.28 -15.87
CA PRO A 79 -5.11 18.73 -16.35
C PRO A 79 -4.97 17.57 -17.35
N ASP A 80 -3.75 17.12 -17.65
CA ASP A 80 -3.48 16.19 -18.75
C ASP A 80 -3.68 14.70 -18.39
N LEU A 81 -4.07 14.40 -17.15
CA LEU A 81 -4.35 13.03 -16.70
C LEU A 81 -5.78 12.59 -17.05
N SER A 82 -5.89 11.60 -17.93
CA SER A 82 -7.15 11.05 -18.44
C SER A 82 -7.61 9.78 -17.72
N ALA A 83 -8.91 9.47 -17.83
CA ALA A 83 -9.46 8.19 -17.35
C ALA A 83 -8.81 6.98 -18.04
N GLU A 84 -8.46 7.08 -19.33
CA GLU A 84 -7.78 6.02 -20.08
C GLU A 84 -6.41 5.67 -19.46
N GLN A 85 -5.60 6.67 -19.12
CA GLN A 85 -4.33 6.48 -18.41
C GLN A 85 -4.53 5.87 -17.02
N MET A 86 -5.57 6.26 -16.29
CA MET A 86 -5.93 5.61 -15.04
C MET A 86 -6.36 4.14 -15.24
N GLY A 87 -7.01 3.82 -16.36
CA GLY A 87 -7.28 2.43 -16.77
C GLY A 87 -6.01 1.64 -17.10
N HIS A 88 -5.00 2.27 -17.70
CA HIS A 88 -3.68 1.65 -17.88
C HIS A 88 -2.96 1.42 -16.55
N CYS A 89 -3.11 2.34 -15.58
CA CYS A 89 -2.63 2.15 -14.21
C CYS A 89 -3.23 0.88 -13.59
N TRP A 90 -4.54 0.64 -13.74
CA TRP A 90 -5.19 -0.60 -13.30
C TRP A 90 -4.54 -1.84 -13.93
N LEU A 91 -4.36 -1.84 -15.26
CA LEU A 91 -3.74 -2.93 -16.01
C LEU A 91 -2.29 -3.23 -15.61
N ASN A 92 -1.57 -2.24 -15.09
CA ASN A 92 -0.20 -2.42 -14.60
C ASN A 92 -0.14 -2.97 -13.17
N TYR A 93 -1.05 -2.55 -12.28
CA TYR A 93 -0.96 -2.85 -10.84
C TYR A 93 -1.90 -3.92 -10.31
N ILE A 94 -3.00 -4.22 -11.01
CA ILE A 94 -3.91 -5.30 -10.62
C ILE A 94 -3.37 -6.62 -11.15
N ILE A 95 -3.36 -7.62 -10.29
CA ILE A 95 -3.10 -9.01 -10.66
C ILE A 95 -4.41 -9.75 -10.63
N ASP A 96 -4.75 -10.30 -11.79
CA ASP A 96 -6.01 -10.96 -12.06
C ASP A 96 -6.35 -11.99 -10.96
N LYS A 97 -7.50 -11.81 -10.31
CA LYS A 97 -8.02 -12.67 -9.23
C LYS A 97 -7.16 -12.74 -7.95
N ARG A 98 -6.19 -11.84 -7.76
CA ARG A 98 -5.28 -11.88 -6.61
C ARG A 98 -5.24 -10.59 -5.81
N THR A 99 -5.40 -9.42 -6.43
CA THR A 99 -5.16 -8.13 -5.75
C THR A 99 -6.24 -7.10 -6.00
N ILE A 100 -6.33 -6.15 -5.07
CA ILE A 100 -7.10 -4.89 -5.08
C ILE A 100 -8.61 -5.01 -5.22
N LEU A 101 -9.17 -5.85 -6.09
CA LEU A 101 -10.60 -5.84 -6.38
C LEU A 101 -11.35 -6.89 -5.56
N TRP A 102 -12.62 -6.61 -5.29
CA TRP A 102 -13.59 -7.66 -4.97
C TRP A 102 -13.87 -8.51 -6.22
N TRP A 103 -13.37 -9.76 -6.25
CA TRP A 103 -13.50 -10.66 -7.39
C TRP A 103 -14.88 -11.33 -7.50
N GLY A 104 -15.96 -10.57 -7.32
CA GLY A 104 -17.36 -11.05 -7.25
C GLY A 104 -17.97 -11.57 -8.56
N GLY A 105 -17.33 -11.29 -9.70
CA GLY A 105 -17.65 -11.87 -11.01
C GLY A 105 -18.15 -10.85 -12.03
N ASN A 106 -18.00 -11.18 -13.32
CA ASN A 106 -18.47 -10.37 -14.43
C ASN A 106 -19.99 -10.16 -14.38
N GLY A 107 -20.44 -8.91 -14.40
CA GLY A 107 -21.84 -8.53 -14.27
C GLY A 107 -22.41 -8.61 -12.86
N ASN A 108 -21.57 -8.85 -11.84
CA ASN A 108 -21.95 -8.82 -10.42
C ASN A 108 -21.14 -7.77 -9.64
N SER A 109 -19.81 -7.78 -9.80
CA SER A 109 -18.89 -6.76 -9.28
C SER A 109 -18.56 -5.77 -10.39
N THR A 110 -18.65 -4.49 -10.07
CA THR A 110 -18.42 -3.40 -11.02
C THR A 110 -16.96 -3.31 -11.45
N GLU A 111 -16.04 -3.38 -10.50
CA GLU A 111 -14.60 -3.32 -10.74
C GLU A 111 -14.11 -4.56 -11.47
N HIS A 112 -14.58 -5.76 -11.09
CA HIS A 112 -14.22 -6.99 -11.82
C HIS A 112 -14.75 -6.92 -13.26
N THR A 113 -15.97 -6.41 -13.48
CA THR A 113 -16.52 -6.21 -14.84
C THR A 113 -15.67 -5.23 -15.65
N ALA A 114 -15.34 -4.07 -15.07
CA ALA A 114 -14.51 -3.06 -15.70
C ALA A 114 -13.09 -3.57 -16.00
N TRP A 115 -12.49 -4.32 -15.08
CA TRP A 115 -11.20 -5.00 -15.28
C TRP A 115 -11.22 -5.91 -16.51
N LEU A 116 -12.27 -6.73 -16.65
CA LEU A 116 -12.42 -7.61 -17.81
C LEU A 116 -12.63 -6.82 -19.12
N ASN A 117 -13.32 -5.68 -19.06
CA ASN A 117 -13.48 -4.78 -20.20
C ASN A 117 -12.13 -4.17 -20.63
N LEU A 118 -11.34 -3.67 -19.67
CA LEU A 118 -9.98 -3.17 -19.92
C LEU A 118 -9.09 -4.26 -20.54
N LYS A 119 -9.14 -5.50 -20.01
CA LYS A 119 -8.40 -6.64 -20.59
C LYS A 119 -8.83 -6.99 -22.01
N LYS A 120 -10.08 -6.74 -22.38
CA LYS A 120 -10.61 -6.91 -23.75
C LYS A 120 -10.31 -5.74 -24.68
N GLY A 121 -9.59 -4.71 -24.21
CA GLY A 121 -9.24 -3.53 -24.98
C GLY A 121 -10.35 -2.49 -25.06
N ILE A 122 -11.35 -2.51 -24.17
CA ILE A 122 -12.32 -1.42 -24.00
C ILE A 122 -11.69 -0.40 -23.04
N PRO A 123 -11.26 0.78 -23.50
CA PRO A 123 -10.58 1.76 -22.65
C PRO A 123 -11.55 2.44 -21.69
N ALA A 124 -11.03 2.97 -20.59
CA ALA A 124 -11.77 3.91 -19.76
C ALA A 124 -12.03 5.22 -20.53
N PRO A 125 -13.19 5.88 -20.37
CA PRO A 125 -14.24 5.57 -19.41
C PRO A 125 -15.26 4.51 -19.89
N LEU A 126 -15.17 4.03 -21.14
CA LEU A 126 -16.13 3.06 -21.67
C LEU A 126 -16.11 1.72 -20.92
N SER A 127 -14.99 1.37 -20.28
CA SER A 127 -14.89 0.19 -19.41
C SER A 127 -15.85 0.21 -18.23
N GLY A 128 -16.14 1.40 -17.67
CA GLY A 128 -17.05 1.60 -16.53
C GLY A 128 -18.46 2.09 -16.90
N ALA A 129 -18.65 2.58 -18.13
CA ALA A 129 -19.86 3.24 -18.56
C ALA A 129 -21.16 2.41 -18.43
N ILE A 130 -22.27 3.09 -18.12
CA ILE A 130 -23.63 2.51 -18.14
C ILE A 130 -23.95 1.91 -19.51
N ALA A 131 -23.50 2.55 -20.58
CA ALA A 131 -23.72 2.07 -21.95
C ALA A 131 -23.10 0.68 -22.21
N THR A 132 -22.05 0.32 -21.48
CA THR A 132 -21.35 -0.97 -21.60
C THR A 132 -21.89 -1.99 -20.59
N ASN A 133 -22.12 -1.57 -19.35
CA ASN A 133 -22.34 -2.47 -18.22
C ASN A 133 -23.79 -2.52 -17.72
N GLY A 134 -24.64 -1.59 -18.18
CA GLY A 134 -25.97 -1.36 -17.62
C GLY A 134 -25.94 -0.58 -16.30
N LYS A 135 -27.05 0.07 -15.98
CA LYS A 135 -27.15 1.00 -14.84
C LYS A 135 -26.85 0.36 -13.49
N THR A 136 -27.41 -0.83 -13.25
CA THR A 136 -27.26 -1.57 -11.98
C THR A 136 -25.81 -1.89 -11.63
N ILE A 137 -24.96 -2.14 -12.63
CA ILE A 137 -23.55 -2.45 -12.39
C ILE A 137 -22.76 -1.16 -12.27
N ALA A 138 -22.93 -0.21 -13.17
CA ALA A 138 -22.16 1.04 -13.14
C ALA A 138 -22.36 1.90 -11.87
N GLU A 139 -23.48 1.73 -11.15
CA GLU A 139 -23.84 2.54 -9.96
C GLU A 139 -23.64 1.82 -8.61
N GLN A 140 -22.76 0.82 -8.55
CA GLN A 140 -22.29 0.28 -7.26
C GLN A 140 -21.35 1.26 -6.55
N ILE A 141 -21.02 0.96 -5.30
CA ILE A 141 -20.33 1.87 -4.38
C ILE A 141 -18.87 2.20 -4.74
N GLY A 142 -18.17 1.33 -5.47
CA GLY A 142 -16.71 1.35 -5.60
C GLY A 142 -16.09 2.65 -6.11
N ALA A 143 -16.84 3.46 -6.87
CA ALA A 143 -16.44 4.80 -7.27
C ALA A 143 -15.98 5.66 -6.08
N GLN A 144 -16.67 5.54 -4.94
CA GLN A 144 -16.42 6.33 -3.75
C GLN A 144 -15.31 5.72 -2.87
N ILE A 145 -15.12 4.42 -2.94
CA ILE A 145 -14.17 3.67 -2.12
C ILE A 145 -12.74 4.19 -2.30
N PHE A 146 -12.35 4.48 -3.55
CA PHE A 146 -10.96 4.77 -3.92
C PHE A 146 -10.59 6.27 -4.01
N ILE A 147 -11.50 7.20 -3.68
CA ILE A 147 -11.34 8.61 -4.11
C ILE A 147 -10.50 9.50 -3.18
N ASP A 148 -10.25 9.08 -1.94
CA ASP A 148 -9.71 9.96 -0.90
C ASP A 148 -8.33 10.52 -1.29
N SER A 149 -7.48 9.67 -1.88
CA SER A 149 -6.13 10.06 -2.29
C SER A 149 -6.11 11.17 -3.35
N TRP A 150 -7.13 11.25 -4.21
CA TRP A 150 -7.25 12.30 -5.23
C TRP A 150 -7.61 13.66 -4.63
N ALA A 151 -8.36 13.68 -3.52
CA ALA A 151 -8.62 14.88 -2.75
C ALA A 151 -7.40 15.32 -1.93
N LEU A 152 -6.70 14.37 -1.31
CA LEU A 152 -5.52 14.61 -0.49
C LEU A 152 -4.36 15.26 -1.27
N VAL A 153 -4.26 15.05 -2.58
CA VAL A 153 -3.25 15.71 -3.45
C VAL A 153 -3.71 17.05 -4.02
N ALA A 154 -4.96 17.45 -3.80
CA ALA A 154 -5.55 18.69 -4.32
C ALA A 154 -6.13 19.57 -3.20
N PRO A 155 -5.37 19.93 -2.14
CA PRO A 155 -5.89 20.68 -1.00
C PRO A 155 -6.39 22.07 -1.40
N GLY A 156 -7.60 22.45 -0.96
CA GLY A 156 -8.23 23.73 -1.26
C GLY A 156 -8.64 23.92 -2.72
N GLN A 157 -8.75 22.83 -3.49
CA GLN A 157 -9.07 22.83 -4.93
C GLN A 157 -10.24 21.88 -5.25
N PRO A 158 -11.44 22.14 -4.73
CA PRO A 158 -12.56 21.20 -4.81
C PRO A 158 -12.95 20.81 -6.25
N ARG A 159 -12.82 21.73 -7.20
CA ARG A 159 -13.10 21.44 -8.63
C ARG A 159 -12.08 20.48 -9.23
N LEU A 160 -10.80 20.68 -8.93
CA LEU A 160 -9.74 19.78 -9.41
C LEU A 160 -9.89 18.39 -8.78
N ALA A 161 -10.16 18.33 -7.47
CA ALA A 161 -10.42 17.07 -6.79
C ALA A 161 -11.62 16.32 -7.39
N ALA A 162 -12.70 17.03 -7.70
CA ALA A 162 -13.86 16.46 -8.40
C ALA A 162 -13.52 15.97 -9.82
N GLU A 163 -12.71 16.69 -10.58
CA GLU A 163 -12.26 16.26 -11.92
C GLU A 163 -11.40 15.00 -11.86
N LEU A 164 -10.46 14.93 -10.91
CA LEU A 164 -9.63 13.75 -10.68
C LEU A 164 -10.48 12.56 -10.24
N ALA A 165 -11.37 12.76 -9.28
CA ALA A 165 -12.31 11.73 -8.80
C ALA A 165 -13.23 11.25 -9.93
N LYS A 166 -13.72 12.15 -10.79
CA LYS A 166 -14.51 11.80 -11.97
C LYS A 166 -13.72 10.88 -12.91
N ASN A 167 -12.50 11.25 -13.27
CA ASN A 167 -11.68 10.45 -14.17
C ASN A 167 -11.34 9.08 -13.56
N ALA A 168 -11.03 9.03 -12.26
CA ALA A 168 -10.70 7.81 -11.55
C ALA A 168 -11.91 6.87 -11.41
N ALA A 169 -13.05 7.40 -10.97
CA ALA A 169 -14.28 6.65 -10.84
C ALA A 169 -14.78 6.12 -12.20
N SER A 170 -14.63 6.90 -13.27
CA SER A 170 -15.08 6.53 -14.61
C SER A 170 -14.33 5.32 -15.22
N VAL A 171 -13.24 4.87 -14.60
CA VAL A 171 -12.56 3.63 -15.01
C VAL A 171 -13.50 2.43 -14.84
N SER A 172 -14.31 2.41 -13.78
CA SER A 172 -15.20 1.29 -13.45
C SER A 172 -16.66 1.65 -13.28
N HIS A 173 -17.00 2.92 -13.03
CA HIS A 173 -18.33 3.37 -12.67
C HIS A 173 -18.85 4.48 -13.57
N ASP A 174 -20.14 4.79 -13.47
CA ASP A 174 -20.80 5.89 -14.20
C ASP A 174 -22.08 6.31 -13.44
N GLY A 175 -22.72 7.41 -13.83
CA GLY A 175 -23.97 7.91 -13.21
C GLY A 175 -23.80 8.35 -11.76
N GLU A 176 -24.75 7.96 -10.90
CA GLU A 176 -24.80 8.41 -9.49
C GLU A 176 -23.54 8.02 -8.69
N ALA A 177 -22.86 6.93 -9.06
CA ALA A 177 -21.61 6.52 -8.42
C ALA A 177 -20.48 7.53 -8.65
N VAL A 178 -20.36 8.05 -9.88
CA VAL A 178 -19.39 9.10 -10.20
C VAL A 178 -19.75 10.41 -9.52
N TYR A 179 -21.04 10.76 -9.42
CA TYR A 179 -21.46 11.98 -8.73
C TYR A 179 -21.16 11.93 -7.22
N ALA A 180 -21.40 10.79 -6.56
CA ALA A 180 -21.04 10.60 -5.15
C ALA A 180 -19.54 10.79 -4.92
N ALA A 181 -18.71 10.18 -5.77
CA ALA A 181 -17.25 10.32 -5.77
C ALA A 181 -16.79 11.78 -5.93
N MET A 182 -17.36 12.49 -6.92
CA MET A 182 -17.05 13.90 -7.18
C MET A 182 -17.41 14.79 -5.99
N LEU A 183 -18.61 14.62 -5.44
CA LEU A 183 -19.10 15.38 -4.30
C LEU A 183 -18.17 15.17 -3.09
N TRP A 184 -17.84 13.92 -2.78
CA TRP A 184 -17.02 13.60 -1.60
C TRP A 184 -15.58 14.12 -1.74
N ALA A 185 -14.94 13.92 -2.89
CA ALA A 185 -13.57 14.40 -3.11
C ALA A 185 -13.49 15.94 -3.05
N ALA A 186 -14.52 16.64 -3.53
CA ALA A 186 -14.61 18.10 -3.39
C ALA A 186 -14.73 18.53 -1.92
N MET A 187 -15.49 17.80 -1.11
CA MET A 187 -15.61 18.07 0.33
C MET A 187 -14.28 17.90 1.05
N GLU A 188 -13.57 16.80 0.81
CA GLU A 188 -12.27 16.53 1.43
C GLU A 188 -11.20 17.53 1.02
N SER A 189 -11.17 17.90 -0.26
CA SER A 189 -10.29 18.95 -0.76
C SER A 189 -10.58 20.30 -0.09
N GLN A 190 -11.86 20.66 0.04
CA GLN A 190 -12.28 21.90 0.68
C GLN A 190 -12.00 21.89 2.20
N ALA A 191 -11.99 20.72 2.84
CA ALA A 191 -11.75 20.57 4.28
C ALA A 191 -10.36 21.07 4.74
N PHE A 192 -9.41 21.21 3.80
CA PHE A 192 -8.10 21.82 4.08
C PHE A 192 -8.17 23.33 4.36
N ILE A 193 -9.26 24.00 3.97
CA ILE A 193 -9.42 25.46 4.12
C ILE A 193 -10.76 25.86 4.76
N CYS A 194 -11.66 24.91 5.04
CA CYS A 194 -12.94 25.13 5.70
C CYS A 194 -13.27 23.96 6.65
N GLN A 195 -13.81 24.25 7.83
CA GLN A 195 -14.22 23.25 8.83
C GLN A 195 -15.74 23.17 9.02
N GLU A 196 -16.52 24.01 8.33
CA GLU A 196 -17.98 24.05 8.48
C GLU A 196 -18.64 23.01 7.58
N ILE A 197 -19.20 21.93 8.16
CA ILE A 197 -19.70 20.78 7.39
C ILE A 197 -20.76 21.15 6.35
N GLU A 198 -21.63 22.11 6.68
CA GLU A 198 -22.67 22.56 5.75
C GLU A 198 -22.08 23.27 4.53
N GLN A 199 -20.98 24.01 4.70
CA GLN A 199 -20.28 24.64 3.58
C GLN A 199 -19.55 23.60 2.73
N LEU A 200 -18.96 22.58 3.35
CA LEU A 200 -18.33 21.48 2.60
C LEU A 200 -19.37 20.78 1.72
N ILE A 201 -20.53 20.44 2.27
CA ILE A 201 -21.64 19.83 1.52
C ILE A 201 -22.10 20.75 0.38
N ASP A 202 -22.21 22.07 0.61
CA ASP A 202 -22.59 23.01 -0.46
C ASP A 202 -21.55 23.05 -1.60
N VAL A 203 -20.26 22.97 -1.27
CA VAL A 203 -19.18 22.87 -2.26
C VAL A 203 -19.26 21.54 -3.02
N GLY A 204 -19.48 20.43 -2.34
CA GLY A 204 -19.67 19.12 -2.95
C GLY A 204 -20.89 19.07 -3.88
N LEU A 205 -22.01 19.66 -3.50
CA LEU A 205 -23.20 19.79 -4.34
C LEU A 205 -22.95 20.65 -5.58
N SER A 206 -22.04 21.62 -5.51
CA SER A 206 -21.75 22.53 -6.63
C SER A 206 -21.03 21.89 -7.82
N VAL A 207 -20.45 20.69 -7.64
CA VAL A 207 -19.70 19.97 -8.68
C VAL A 207 -20.49 18.84 -9.34
N ILE A 208 -21.75 18.61 -8.94
CA ILE A 208 -22.62 17.56 -9.49
C ILE A 208 -23.91 18.15 -10.08
N PRO A 209 -24.66 17.39 -10.91
CA PRO A 209 -25.97 17.84 -11.40
C PRO A 209 -26.97 18.01 -10.25
N ALA A 210 -27.70 19.13 -10.23
CA ALA A 210 -28.64 19.47 -9.17
C ALA A 210 -29.87 18.54 -9.12
N GLU A 211 -30.18 17.91 -10.26
CA GLU A 211 -31.25 16.95 -10.44
C GLU A 211 -30.85 15.50 -10.09
N SER A 212 -29.57 15.24 -9.82
CA SER A 212 -29.07 13.90 -9.47
C SER A 212 -29.74 13.34 -8.22
N GLN A 213 -29.81 12.02 -8.11
CA GLN A 213 -30.37 11.36 -6.94
C GLN A 213 -29.51 11.61 -5.69
N ILE A 214 -28.19 11.70 -5.85
CA ILE A 214 -27.26 12.12 -4.78
C ILE A 214 -27.63 13.51 -4.23
N ALA A 215 -27.90 14.51 -5.08
CA ALA A 215 -28.30 15.84 -4.63
C ALA A 215 -29.64 15.83 -3.87
N GLN A 216 -30.62 15.05 -4.35
CA GLN A 216 -31.92 14.87 -3.68
C GLN A 216 -31.77 14.22 -2.30
N LEU A 217 -30.98 13.15 -2.23
CA LEU A 217 -30.66 12.42 -1.01
C LEU A 217 -30.05 13.35 0.06
N VAL A 218 -29.06 14.15 -0.30
CA VAL A 218 -28.42 15.10 0.61
C VAL A 218 -29.43 16.12 1.13
N GLY A 219 -30.31 16.63 0.25
CA GLY A 219 -31.40 17.54 0.63
C GLY A 219 -32.39 16.92 1.63
N ASP A 220 -32.74 15.65 1.42
CA ASP A 220 -33.61 14.89 2.31
C ASP A 220 -32.98 14.68 3.69
N ILE A 221 -31.71 14.27 3.75
CA ILE A 221 -31.01 14.03 5.02
C ILE A 221 -30.85 15.34 5.80
N ARG A 222 -30.50 16.46 5.15
CA ARG A 222 -30.47 17.79 5.80
C ARG A 222 -31.82 18.17 6.39
N ARG A 223 -32.92 17.87 5.68
CA ARG A 223 -34.27 18.11 6.18
C ARG A 223 -34.58 17.20 7.37
N TRP A 224 -34.38 15.90 7.23
CA TRP A 224 -34.66 14.91 8.27
C TRP A 224 -33.85 15.16 9.54
N ARG A 225 -32.57 15.50 9.42
CA ARG A 225 -31.73 15.89 10.57
C ARG A 225 -32.37 16.99 11.41
N ARG A 226 -32.92 18.03 10.76
CA ARG A 226 -33.60 19.16 11.44
C ARG A 226 -34.94 18.75 12.08
N GLU A 227 -35.64 17.78 11.49
CA GLU A 227 -36.93 17.28 11.98
C GLU A 227 -36.76 16.28 13.13
N ASP A 228 -35.82 15.36 12.98
CA ASP A 228 -35.66 14.19 13.85
C ASP A 228 -34.77 14.49 15.06
N ASN A 229 -33.69 15.25 14.87
CA ASN A 229 -32.65 15.50 15.89
C ASN A 229 -32.10 14.21 16.56
N ASP A 230 -32.25 13.07 15.90
CA ASP A 230 -31.82 11.75 16.34
C ASP A 230 -31.35 10.94 15.12
N TRP A 231 -30.10 10.47 15.14
CA TRP A 231 -29.50 9.84 13.96
C TRP A 231 -30.12 8.47 13.70
N GLN A 232 -30.58 7.74 14.72
CA GLN A 232 -31.24 6.45 14.56
C GLN A 232 -32.57 6.61 13.83
N THR A 233 -33.34 7.66 14.17
CA THR A 233 -34.58 8.02 13.47
C THR A 233 -34.29 8.39 12.01
N THR A 234 -33.25 9.20 11.75
CA THR A 234 -32.84 9.53 10.37
C THR A 234 -32.37 8.27 9.61
N ARG A 235 -31.60 7.37 10.24
CA ARG A 235 -31.17 6.10 9.65
C ARG A 235 -32.38 5.27 9.24
N GLN A 236 -33.42 5.20 10.07
CA GLN A 236 -34.62 4.45 9.69
C GLN A 236 -35.30 5.06 8.47
N ARG A 237 -35.37 6.39 8.37
CA ARG A 237 -35.86 7.05 7.14
C ARG A 237 -34.99 6.74 5.94
N ILE A 238 -33.66 6.68 6.09
CA ILE A 238 -32.73 6.27 5.03
C ILE A 238 -33.05 4.84 4.60
N ASP A 239 -33.23 3.91 5.51
CA ASP A 239 -33.61 2.53 5.17
C ASP A 239 -34.96 2.47 4.43
N ASP A 240 -35.98 3.14 4.95
CA ASP A 240 -37.34 3.15 4.39
C ASP A 240 -37.42 3.73 2.96
N ASN A 241 -36.59 4.74 2.66
CA ASN A 241 -36.64 5.50 1.40
C ASN A 241 -35.52 5.14 0.43
N TYR A 242 -34.34 4.80 0.95
CA TYR A 242 -33.09 4.63 0.21
C TYR A 242 -32.34 3.34 0.59
N GLY A 243 -32.91 2.43 1.38
CA GLY A 243 -32.25 1.19 1.80
C GLY A 243 -31.92 0.24 0.64
N TYR A 244 -31.05 -0.74 0.91
CA TYR A 244 -30.58 -1.71 -0.10
C TYR A 244 -31.73 -2.38 -0.88
N HIS A 245 -32.85 -2.65 -0.20
CA HIS A 245 -34.03 -3.28 -0.80
C HIS A 245 -34.73 -2.45 -1.88
N LYS A 246 -34.35 -1.18 -2.07
CA LYS A 246 -34.86 -0.29 -3.14
C LYS A 246 -34.05 -0.39 -4.43
N TYR A 247 -32.88 -1.03 -4.39
CA TYR A 247 -31.94 -1.09 -5.52
C TYR A 247 -31.67 -2.54 -5.94
N PRO A 248 -31.44 -2.81 -7.24
CA PRO A 248 -31.25 -4.17 -7.75
C PRO A 248 -29.83 -4.75 -7.56
N SER A 249 -28.87 -3.98 -7.05
CA SER A 249 -27.47 -4.41 -6.84
C SER A 249 -27.17 -4.78 -5.39
N ASN A 250 -26.17 -5.63 -5.17
CA ASN A 250 -25.78 -6.09 -3.82
C ASN A 250 -25.11 -4.99 -2.96
N CYS A 251 -24.49 -3.98 -3.58
CA CYS A 251 -23.90 -2.85 -2.88
C CYS A 251 -24.04 -1.54 -3.70
N HIS A 252 -25.22 -0.92 -3.65
CA HIS A 252 -25.51 0.30 -4.42
C HIS A 252 -24.88 1.54 -3.76
N ILE A 253 -24.52 2.56 -4.55
CA ILE A 253 -23.92 3.79 -4.01
C ILE A 253 -24.86 4.59 -3.10
N ILE A 254 -26.13 4.75 -3.47
CA ILE A 254 -27.07 5.67 -2.80
C ILE A 254 -27.25 5.40 -1.29
N PRO A 255 -27.60 4.17 -0.83
CA PRO A 255 -27.76 3.91 0.61
C PRO A 255 -26.49 4.19 1.41
N ASN A 256 -25.33 3.85 0.86
CA ASN A 256 -24.05 4.01 1.53
C ASN A 256 -23.63 5.48 1.65
N HIS A 257 -23.75 6.23 0.55
CA HIS A 257 -23.52 7.67 0.56
C HIS A 257 -24.46 8.39 1.55
N ALA A 258 -25.69 7.91 1.70
CA ALA A 258 -26.65 8.43 2.67
C ALA A 258 -26.14 8.31 4.11
N LEU A 259 -25.60 7.15 4.48
CA LEU A 259 -25.06 6.92 5.82
C LEU A 259 -23.87 7.83 6.12
N MET A 260 -23.01 8.07 5.14
CA MET A 260 -21.87 8.97 5.29
C MET A 260 -22.30 10.41 5.52
N ILE A 261 -23.20 10.92 4.68
CA ILE A 261 -23.77 12.28 4.82
C ILE A 261 -24.47 12.44 6.17
N MET A 262 -25.23 11.43 6.61
CA MET A 262 -25.86 11.43 7.93
C MET A 262 -24.82 11.51 9.05
N ALA A 263 -23.77 10.67 9.01
CA ALA A 263 -22.76 10.61 10.06
C ALA A 263 -22.07 11.96 10.27
N ILE A 264 -21.61 12.61 9.20
CA ILE A 264 -20.93 13.91 9.29
C ILE A 264 -21.86 15.05 9.69
N LEU A 265 -23.15 14.97 9.38
CA LEU A 265 -24.14 15.98 9.80
C LEU A 265 -24.47 15.87 11.29
N TYR A 266 -24.50 14.65 11.83
CA TYR A 266 -24.77 14.42 13.25
C TYR A 266 -23.54 14.54 14.14
N ALA A 267 -22.34 14.37 13.59
CA ALA A 267 -21.08 14.45 14.33
C ALA A 267 -19.99 15.22 13.55
N PRO A 268 -20.22 16.49 13.18
CA PRO A 268 -19.26 17.25 12.38
C PRO A 268 -17.92 17.50 13.09
N ASP A 269 -17.97 17.60 14.42
CA ASP A 269 -16.82 18.00 15.25
C ASP A 269 -16.34 16.88 16.18
N ASP A 270 -16.80 15.64 15.96
CA ASP A 270 -16.52 14.49 16.83
C ASP A 270 -16.20 13.26 15.98
N PHE A 271 -14.91 12.97 15.85
CA PHE A 271 -14.40 11.84 15.07
C PHE A 271 -14.97 10.50 15.59
N GLN A 272 -15.04 10.33 16.90
CA GLN A 272 -15.47 9.08 17.53
C GLN A 272 -16.95 8.84 17.31
N GLN A 273 -17.76 9.88 17.47
CA GLN A 273 -19.20 9.81 17.24
C GLN A 273 -19.50 9.61 15.75
N ALA A 274 -18.77 10.26 14.84
CA ALA A 274 -18.92 10.03 13.40
C ALA A 274 -18.63 8.57 13.03
N GLN A 275 -17.52 8.02 13.52
CA GLN A 275 -17.16 6.61 13.34
C GLN A 275 -18.18 5.66 13.97
N CYS A 276 -18.69 5.99 15.16
CA CYS A 276 -19.73 5.20 15.83
C CYS A 276 -21.03 5.16 14.99
N ILE A 277 -21.51 6.31 14.52
CA ILE A 277 -22.73 6.41 13.72
C ILE A 277 -22.60 5.62 12.42
N VAL A 278 -21.54 5.85 11.64
CA VAL A 278 -21.39 5.24 10.32
C VAL A 278 -21.20 3.72 10.42
N ASN A 279 -20.39 3.22 11.35
CA ASN A 279 -20.18 1.78 11.53
C ASN A 279 -21.42 1.09 12.10
N THR A 280 -22.07 1.70 13.09
CA THR A 280 -23.25 1.09 13.72
C THR A 280 -24.43 1.00 12.74
N SER A 281 -24.50 1.92 11.77
CA SER A 281 -25.57 1.96 10.75
C SER A 281 -25.62 0.73 9.82
N GLY A 282 -24.53 -0.04 9.73
CA GLY A 282 -24.43 -1.28 8.97
C GLY A 282 -24.17 -1.07 7.47
N TRP A 283 -24.50 -2.09 6.68
CA TRP A 283 -24.22 -2.21 5.25
C TRP A 283 -22.72 -2.30 4.96
N ASP A 284 -22.17 -1.46 4.07
CA ASP A 284 -20.77 -1.53 3.66
C ASP A 284 -19.89 -0.72 4.63
N THR A 285 -19.55 -1.34 5.76
CA THR A 285 -19.12 -0.61 6.96
C THR A 285 -17.70 -0.09 6.89
N ASP A 286 -16.75 -0.84 6.34
CA ASP A 286 -15.36 -0.43 6.16
C ASP A 286 -15.23 0.77 5.24
N CYS A 287 -15.85 0.74 4.05
CA CYS A 287 -15.68 1.82 3.10
C CYS A 287 -16.34 3.14 3.55
N ASN A 288 -17.56 3.05 4.07
CA ASN A 288 -18.28 4.22 4.59
C ASN A 288 -17.51 4.84 5.76
N ALA A 289 -17.01 4.01 6.68
CA ALA A 289 -16.19 4.46 7.79
C ALA A 289 -14.84 5.01 7.34
N GLY A 290 -14.23 4.43 6.31
CA GLY A 290 -12.99 4.88 5.71
C GLY A 290 -13.09 6.30 5.15
N ASN A 291 -14.06 6.54 4.27
CA ASN A 291 -14.28 7.87 3.67
C ASN A 291 -14.67 8.93 4.74
N VAL A 292 -15.57 8.59 5.67
CA VAL A 292 -15.91 9.48 6.81
C VAL A 292 -14.68 9.75 7.67
N GLY A 293 -13.86 8.73 7.91
CA GLY A 293 -12.62 8.84 8.67
C GLY A 293 -11.63 9.77 8.00
N CYS A 294 -11.44 9.68 6.68
CA CYS A 294 -10.56 10.57 5.92
C CYS A 294 -11.02 12.04 6.07
N LEU A 295 -12.28 12.34 5.73
CA LEU A 295 -12.83 13.69 5.83
C LEU A 295 -12.73 14.26 7.25
N SER A 296 -13.20 13.52 8.27
CA SER A 296 -13.11 13.95 9.67
C SER A 296 -11.65 14.10 10.13
N GLY A 297 -10.73 13.26 9.65
CA GLY A 297 -9.30 13.36 9.93
C GLY A 297 -8.69 14.66 9.36
N ILE A 298 -9.06 15.04 8.13
CA ILE A 298 -8.62 16.31 7.53
C ILE A 298 -9.17 17.51 8.33
N MET A 299 -10.45 17.45 8.72
CA MET A 299 -11.13 18.54 9.42
C MET A 299 -10.60 18.77 10.84
N LEU A 300 -10.48 17.69 11.62
CA LEU A 300 -10.22 17.72 13.06
C LEU A 300 -8.75 17.47 13.42
N GLY A 301 -7.96 16.98 12.46
CA GLY A 301 -6.55 16.64 12.65
C GLY A 301 -6.33 15.53 13.68
N LEU A 302 -5.07 15.35 14.08
CA LEU A 302 -4.69 14.35 15.07
C LEU A 302 -5.38 14.57 16.43
N GLN A 303 -5.66 15.82 16.81
CA GLN A 303 -6.34 16.12 18.06
C GLN A 303 -7.75 15.53 18.11
N GLY A 304 -8.51 15.60 17.00
CA GLY A 304 -9.82 14.96 16.91
C GLY A 304 -9.74 13.44 16.99
N ILE A 305 -8.76 12.82 16.33
CA ILE A 305 -8.54 11.37 16.38
C ILE A 305 -8.17 10.93 17.82
N ASP A 306 -7.30 11.68 18.48
CA ASP A 306 -6.76 11.37 19.82
C ASP A 306 -7.72 11.76 20.97
N ALA A 307 -8.86 12.41 20.68
CA ALA A 307 -9.84 12.82 21.70
C ALA A 307 -10.63 11.64 22.32
N GLY A 308 -10.50 10.46 21.74
CA GLY A 308 -11.30 9.28 22.06
C GLY A 308 -10.51 8.07 22.54
N PRO A 309 -10.98 6.84 22.24
CA PRO A 309 -10.21 5.64 22.52
C PRO A 309 -8.93 5.62 21.68
N ASP A 310 -7.98 4.78 22.08
CA ASP A 310 -6.70 4.64 21.38
C ASP A 310 -6.87 3.91 20.04
N TRP A 311 -7.11 4.68 18.98
CA TRP A 311 -7.21 4.16 17.61
C TRP A 311 -5.85 3.88 16.99
N ARG A 312 -4.82 4.61 17.41
CA ARG A 312 -3.53 4.67 16.72
C ARG A 312 -2.52 3.68 17.27
N GLY A 313 -2.55 3.40 18.58
CA GLY A 313 -1.68 2.43 19.22
C GLY A 313 -1.78 1.03 18.59
N PRO A 314 -2.98 0.43 18.49
CA PRO A 314 -3.16 -0.88 17.86
C PRO A 314 -2.78 -0.92 16.37
N LEU A 315 -3.10 0.16 15.65
CA LEU A 315 -2.79 0.31 14.23
C LEU A 315 -1.27 0.43 14.00
N ALA A 316 -0.60 1.22 14.84
CA ALA A 316 0.82 1.53 14.78
C ALA A 316 1.25 2.03 13.39
N ASP A 317 0.42 2.84 12.73
CA ASP A 317 0.58 3.33 11.35
C ASP A 317 0.61 2.26 10.25
N ARG A 318 0.42 0.97 10.56
CA ARG A 318 0.61 -0.12 9.59
C ARG A 318 -0.51 -0.16 8.56
N MET A 319 -0.15 -0.51 7.32
CA MET A 319 -1.12 -0.84 6.28
C MET A 319 -0.56 -1.85 5.28
N LEU A 320 -1.45 -2.58 4.62
CA LEU A 320 -1.11 -3.58 3.59
C LEU A 320 -1.74 -3.18 2.25
N ILE A 321 -0.92 -3.05 1.21
CA ILE A 321 -1.33 -2.65 -0.15
C ILE A 321 -0.97 -3.77 -1.13
N SER A 322 -1.88 -4.73 -1.35
CA SER A 322 -1.56 -5.80 -2.31
C SER A 322 -1.68 -5.31 -3.75
N SER A 323 -0.59 -5.36 -4.52
CA SER A 323 -0.58 -4.97 -5.93
C SER A 323 0.58 -5.65 -6.68
N ALA A 324 0.77 -5.31 -7.95
CA ALA A 324 1.96 -5.71 -8.71
C ALA A 324 3.26 -4.99 -8.27
N ASP A 325 3.17 -3.90 -7.49
CA ASP A 325 4.32 -3.23 -6.89
C ASP A 325 4.60 -3.82 -5.50
N GLY A 326 5.29 -4.96 -5.46
CA GLY A 326 5.57 -5.69 -4.23
C GLY A 326 6.34 -4.90 -3.17
N GLY A 327 7.15 -3.92 -3.59
CA GLY A 327 7.92 -3.02 -2.71
C GLY A 327 7.10 -1.88 -2.11
N PHE A 328 5.83 -1.76 -2.51
CA PHE A 328 4.87 -0.81 -1.98
C PHE A 328 3.85 -1.46 -1.04
N SER A 329 3.88 -2.80 -0.93
CA SER A 329 2.84 -3.56 -0.23
C SER A 329 2.88 -3.49 1.28
N ILE A 330 4.06 -3.65 1.90
CA ILE A 330 4.22 -3.38 3.33
C ILE A 330 4.48 -1.88 3.47
N ASN A 331 3.53 -1.19 4.10
CA ASN A 331 3.56 0.27 4.12
C ASN A 331 3.13 0.83 5.47
N ASN A 332 3.27 2.15 5.62
CA ASN A 332 2.80 2.87 6.79
C ASN A 332 2.23 4.24 6.44
N ALA A 333 1.37 4.75 7.31
CA ALA A 333 0.65 6.03 7.11
C ALA A 333 1.58 7.21 6.78
N VAL A 334 2.79 7.23 7.36
CA VAL A 334 3.77 8.30 7.10
C VAL A 334 4.36 8.20 5.70
N ARG A 335 4.78 7.02 5.25
CA ARG A 335 5.34 6.84 3.90
C ARG A 335 4.30 7.17 2.82
N ILE A 336 3.03 6.82 3.02
CA ILE A 336 1.94 7.24 2.13
C ILE A 336 1.70 8.75 2.19
N THR A 337 1.75 9.35 3.39
CA THR A 337 1.63 10.80 3.54
C THR A 337 2.71 11.53 2.75
N ASP A 338 3.99 11.17 2.95
CA ASP A 338 5.11 11.80 2.23
C ASP A 338 4.96 11.64 0.70
N TYR A 339 4.48 10.49 0.26
CA TYR A 339 4.20 10.24 -1.16
C TYR A 339 3.12 11.19 -1.70
N LEU A 340 1.96 11.26 -1.04
CA LEU A 340 0.83 12.11 -1.44
C LEU A 340 1.17 13.60 -1.34
N VAL A 341 1.84 14.04 -0.28
CA VAL A 341 2.30 15.42 -0.13
C VAL A 341 3.26 15.79 -1.25
N GLY A 342 4.15 14.87 -1.64
CA GLY A 342 5.04 15.06 -2.78
C GLY A 342 4.26 15.28 -4.08
N LEU A 343 3.24 14.47 -4.36
CA LEU A 343 2.36 14.65 -5.53
C LEU A 343 1.59 15.97 -5.46
N GLY A 344 1.03 16.33 -4.30
CA GLY A 344 0.30 17.58 -4.11
C GLY A 344 1.17 18.82 -4.32
N HIS A 345 2.44 18.79 -3.93
CA HIS A 345 3.40 19.86 -4.25
C HIS A 345 3.61 19.98 -5.76
N GLN A 346 3.81 18.87 -6.47
CA GLN A 346 3.99 18.89 -7.92
C GLN A 346 2.75 19.46 -8.64
N ILE A 347 1.55 19.05 -8.23
CA ILE A 347 0.28 19.60 -8.75
C ILE A 347 0.17 21.11 -8.48
N ALA A 348 0.62 21.57 -7.31
CA ALA A 348 0.64 23.01 -6.97
C ALA A 348 1.74 23.81 -7.71
N GLY A 349 2.57 23.16 -8.52
CA GLY A 349 3.71 23.77 -9.21
C GLY A 349 4.90 24.08 -8.28
N LEU A 350 4.99 23.37 -7.16
CA LEU A 350 6.04 23.51 -6.15
C LEU A 350 7.04 22.34 -6.22
N PRO A 351 8.29 22.54 -5.79
CA PRO A 351 9.22 21.43 -5.61
C PRO A 351 8.68 20.46 -4.56
N ARG A 352 9.00 19.16 -4.71
CA ARG A 352 8.71 18.18 -3.65
C ARG A 352 9.42 18.61 -2.35
N PRO A 353 8.83 18.36 -1.17
CA PRO A 353 9.49 18.64 0.10
C PRO A 353 10.85 17.96 0.20
N GLU A 354 11.77 18.57 0.93
CA GLU A 354 13.05 17.96 1.23
C GLU A 354 12.86 16.66 2.02
N ALA A 355 13.70 15.66 1.71
CA ALA A 355 13.66 14.37 2.38
C ALA A 355 14.01 14.53 3.87
N LYS A 356 13.12 14.06 4.75
CA LYS A 356 13.29 14.16 6.20
C LYS A 356 14.44 13.29 6.69
N LYS A 357 15.20 13.81 7.66
CA LYS A 357 16.30 13.08 8.34
C LYS A 357 17.23 12.37 7.35
N SER A 358 17.66 13.11 6.34
CA SER A 358 18.56 12.65 5.27
C SER A 358 17.98 11.51 4.41
N GLY A 359 16.65 11.45 4.26
CA GLY A 359 15.98 10.43 3.45
C GLY A 359 15.80 9.08 4.13
N ALA A 360 15.76 9.06 5.47
CA ALA A 360 15.49 7.83 6.20
C ALA A 360 14.08 7.29 5.91
N GLN A 361 13.97 5.99 5.66
CA GLN A 361 12.70 5.32 5.43
C GLN A 361 11.79 5.36 6.68
N TYR A 362 12.40 5.35 7.87
CA TYR A 362 11.72 5.59 9.14
C TYR A 362 12.32 6.82 9.83
N HIS A 363 11.62 7.95 9.76
CA HIS A 363 12.10 9.23 10.26
C HIS A 363 11.31 9.75 11.47
N PHE A 364 10.13 9.20 11.79
CA PHE A 364 9.33 9.50 12.99
C PHE A 364 8.98 10.98 13.21
N SER A 365 9.00 11.79 12.14
CA SER A 365 8.84 13.26 12.27
C SER A 365 7.39 13.68 12.51
N LEU A 366 6.41 12.82 12.21
CA LEU A 366 5.00 13.13 12.40
C LEU A 366 4.54 12.77 13.83
N PRO A 367 3.88 13.69 14.56
CA PRO A 367 3.48 13.47 15.95
C PRO A 367 2.70 12.19 16.18
N GLY A 368 3.07 11.44 17.21
CA GLY A 368 2.43 10.18 17.59
C GLY A 368 2.72 9.01 16.63
N SER A 369 3.48 9.20 15.56
CA SER A 369 3.82 8.12 14.62
C SER A 369 4.88 7.19 15.16
N VAL A 370 4.62 5.89 15.08
CA VAL A 370 5.59 4.82 15.38
C VAL A 370 6.02 4.05 14.14
N GLN A 371 5.45 4.33 12.95
CA GLN A 371 5.82 3.73 11.66
C GLN A 371 5.96 2.19 11.68
N GLY A 372 5.03 1.53 12.37
CA GLY A 372 4.96 0.07 12.50
C GLY A 372 5.82 -0.54 13.60
N PHE A 373 6.66 0.25 14.28
CA PHE A 373 7.50 -0.23 15.37
C PHE A 373 6.67 -0.64 16.58
N ARG A 374 6.81 -1.90 17.01
CA ARG A 374 6.11 -2.48 18.15
C ARG A 374 7.07 -3.29 19.01
N TRP A 375 6.80 -3.32 20.31
CA TRP A 375 7.52 -4.17 21.23
C TRP A 375 7.22 -5.64 20.96
N LEU A 376 8.27 -6.46 20.91
CA LEU A 376 8.17 -7.91 20.78
C LEU A 376 8.09 -8.57 22.16
N ASN A 377 7.00 -9.28 22.39
CA ASN A 377 6.83 -10.10 23.59
C ASN A 377 7.48 -11.47 23.37
N GLU A 378 8.77 -11.55 23.67
CA GLU A 378 9.61 -12.75 23.52
C GLU A 378 10.13 -13.28 24.88
N GLU A 379 10.80 -14.43 24.86
CA GLU A 379 11.36 -15.02 26.08
C GLU A 379 12.39 -14.07 26.71
N ASN A 380 12.30 -13.83 28.03
CA ASN A 380 13.14 -12.86 28.75
C ASN A 380 12.98 -11.40 28.28
N ALA A 381 11.86 -11.06 27.63
CA ALA A 381 11.55 -9.68 27.27
C ALA A 381 11.15 -8.84 28.49
N ALA A 382 11.78 -7.68 28.65
CA ALA A 382 11.32 -6.61 29.50
C ALA A 382 10.23 -5.82 28.77
N ALA A 383 9.07 -5.66 29.39
CA ALA A 383 8.00 -4.83 28.86
C ALA A 383 8.44 -3.36 28.75
N ILE A 384 8.16 -2.76 27.60
CA ILE A 384 8.44 -1.36 27.31
C ILE A 384 7.25 -0.71 26.62
N GLU A 385 7.16 0.61 26.75
CA GLU A 385 6.18 1.43 26.04
C GLU A 385 6.85 2.07 24.82
N VAL A 386 6.25 1.90 23.65
CA VAL A 386 6.73 2.46 22.38
C VAL A 386 5.82 3.64 22.03
N LYS A 387 6.39 4.83 21.85
CA LYS A 387 5.64 6.02 21.45
C LYS A 387 6.49 7.00 20.66
N ASN A 388 5.86 8.02 20.10
CA ASN A 388 6.54 9.17 19.51
C ASN A 388 6.60 10.31 20.53
N GLU A 389 7.74 10.98 20.65
CA GLU A 389 7.85 12.14 21.53
C GLU A 389 8.87 13.17 21.03
N ALA A 390 8.70 14.40 21.50
CA ALA A 390 9.57 15.50 21.13
C ALA A 390 10.84 15.48 22.00
N HIS A 391 11.99 15.52 21.34
CA HIS A 391 13.29 15.69 21.98
C HIS A 391 14.10 16.72 21.20
N LEU A 392 14.57 17.78 21.89
CA LEU A 392 15.33 18.89 21.30
C LEU A 392 14.65 19.48 20.04
N GLY A 393 13.32 19.65 20.09
CA GLY A 393 12.53 20.24 18.99
C GLY A 393 12.25 19.30 17.82
N ARG A 394 12.61 18.01 17.91
CA ARG A 394 12.39 17.00 16.87
C ARG A 394 11.55 15.85 17.41
N GLN A 395 10.61 15.34 16.62
CA GLN A 395 9.90 14.11 16.94
C GLN A 395 10.78 12.89 16.68
N MET A 396 10.76 11.94 17.61
CA MET A 396 11.54 10.69 17.57
C MET A 396 10.69 9.53 18.10
N LEU A 397 11.01 8.31 17.68
CA LEU A 397 10.48 7.11 18.35
C LEU A 397 11.16 6.98 19.72
N SER A 398 10.42 6.61 20.74
CA SER A 398 10.90 6.49 22.11
C SER A 398 10.47 5.18 22.73
N LEU A 399 11.47 4.48 23.30
CA LEU A 399 11.32 3.19 23.94
C LEU A 399 11.48 3.37 25.45
N HIS A 400 10.37 3.43 26.18
CA HIS A 400 10.37 3.66 27.62
C HIS A 400 10.49 2.34 28.38
N TYR A 401 11.54 2.21 29.19
CA TYR A 401 11.81 1.03 30.00
C TYR A 401 11.88 1.39 31.49
N ARG A 402 11.28 0.56 32.35
CA ARG A 402 11.21 0.81 33.80
C ARG A 402 11.94 -0.22 34.66
N HIS A 403 12.03 -1.46 34.17
CA HIS A 403 12.50 -2.62 34.93
C HIS A 403 13.45 -3.49 34.09
N LEU A 404 14.25 -2.88 33.21
CA LEU A 404 15.25 -3.62 32.44
C LEU A 404 16.38 -4.03 33.39
N ALA A 405 16.74 -5.31 33.42
CA ALA A 405 17.71 -5.88 34.36
C ALA A 405 18.65 -6.86 33.63
N PRO A 406 19.77 -7.29 34.24
CA PRO A 406 20.71 -8.17 33.59
C PRO A 406 20.05 -9.50 33.22
N GLY A 407 20.27 -9.96 31.99
CA GLY A 407 19.60 -11.14 31.43
C GLY A 407 18.26 -10.86 30.75
N LEU A 408 17.66 -9.68 30.98
CA LEU A 408 16.49 -9.22 30.23
C LEU A 408 16.89 -8.34 29.06
N HIS A 409 16.06 -8.31 28.03
CA HIS A 409 16.20 -7.44 26.87
C HIS A 409 14.85 -6.89 26.43
N ALA A 410 14.83 -5.85 25.60
CA ALA A 410 13.61 -5.43 24.92
C ALA A 410 13.90 -5.16 23.45
N SER A 411 13.17 -5.83 22.57
CA SER A 411 13.26 -5.66 21.12
C SER A 411 12.05 -4.90 20.62
N VAL A 412 12.28 -3.92 19.75
CA VAL A 412 11.22 -3.19 19.04
C VAL A 412 11.50 -3.28 17.55
N THR A 413 10.55 -3.85 16.82
CA THR A 413 10.69 -4.10 15.39
C THR A 413 9.50 -3.59 14.61
N THR A 414 9.71 -3.36 13.32
CA THR A 414 8.68 -3.07 12.33
C THR A 414 8.76 -4.10 11.20
N GLN A 415 7.62 -4.36 10.55
CA GLN A 415 7.53 -5.32 9.46
C GLN A 415 8.14 -4.73 8.18
N THR A 416 9.00 -5.50 7.53
CA THR A 416 9.59 -5.21 6.22
C THR A 416 9.17 -6.19 5.14
N PHE A 417 8.46 -7.26 5.51
CA PHE A 417 7.85 -8.20 4.59
C PHE A 417 6.57 -8.77 5.20
N THR A 418 5.82 -9.54 4.40
CA THR A 418 4.58 -10.23 4.76
C THR A 418 4.68 -10.86 6.14
N PRO A 419 3.75 -10.55 7.06
CA PRO A 419 3.83 -11.07 8.41
C PRO A 419 3.19 -12.46 8.54
N PRO A 420 3.52 -13.23 9.59
CA PRO A 420 3.03 -14.60 9.76
C PRO A 420 1.50 -14.67 9.81
N GLU A 421 0.84 -13.68 10.43
CA GLU A 421 -0.62 -13.60 10.55
C GLU A 421 -1.36 -13.56 9.20
N ILE A 422 -0.67 -13.27 8.08
CA ILE A 422 -1.31 -13.26 6.76
C ILE A 422 -1.93 -14.61 6.39
N VAL A 423 -1.38 -15.72 6.91
CA VAL A 423 -1.84 -17.06 6.53
C VAL A 423 -3.23 -17.38 7.08
N GLU A 424 -3.67 -16.61 8.07
CA GLU A 424 -4.98 -16.74 8.71
C GLU A 424 -6.02 -15.79 8.10
N MET A 425 -5.59 -14.87 7.24
CA MET A 425 -6.47 -13.90 6.60
C MET A 425 -7.42 -14.56 5.60
N ARG A 426 -8.64 -14.01 5.52
CA ARG A 426 -9.74 -14.53 4.68
C ARG A 426 -10.14 -13.58 3.54
N SER A 427 -9.35 -12.54 3.31
CA SER A 427 -9.49 -11.59 2.19
C SER A 427 -8.74 -12.13 0.95
N TYR A 428 -8.37 -11.26 0.00
CA TYR A 428 -7.52 -11.63 -1.12
C TYR A 428 -6.03 -11.69 -0.72
N ASP A 429 -5.22 -12.37 -1.54
CA ASP A 429 -3.79 -12.60 -1.29
C ASP A 429 -3.00 -11.30 -1.08
N LEU A 430 -2.04 -11.29 -0.15
CA LEU A 430 -1.00 -10.25 -0.11
C LEU A 430 0.14 -10.60 -1.07
N MET A 431 0.21 -9.89 -2.19
CA MET A 431 1.34 -9.87 -3.11
C MET A 431 2.32 -8.83 -2.60
N ALA A 432 3.49 -9.27 -2.14
CA ALA A 432 4.50 -8.41 -1.56
C ALA A 432 5.91 -8.95 -1.81
N THR A 433 6.88 -8.04 -1.75
CA THR A 433 8.30 -8.37 -1.69
C THR A 433 8.89 -7.71 -0.44
N PRO A 434 10.03 -8.16 0.08
CA PRO A 434 10.72 -7.46 1.17
C PRO A 434 11.02 -6.00 0.81
N LEU A 435 11.08 -5.12 1.81
CA LEU A 435 11.52 -3.74 1.66
C LEU A 435 13.04 -3.60 1.72
N ILE A 436 13.71 -4.53 2.40
CA ILE A 436 15.14 -4.56 2.66
C ILE A 436 15.71 -5.94 2.36
N TYR A 437 16.94 -5.98 1.85
CA TYR A 437 17.58 -7.17 1.30
C TYR A 437 19.01 -7.34 1.83
N PRO A 438 19.55 -8.57 1.80
CA PRO A 438 20.99 -8.81 1.93
C PRO A 438 21.82 -7.91 1.00
N GLY A 439 23.04 -7.56 1.42
CA GLY A 439 23.93 -6.62 0.74
C GLY A 439 23.68 -5.15 1.08
N GLN A 440 22.48 -4.81 1.56
CA GLN A 440 22.16 -3.45 1.97
C GLN A 440 22.66 -3.15 3.39
N ARG A 441 22.96 -1.88 3.65
CA ARG A 441 23.46 -1.41 4.95
C ARG A 441 22.32 -0.79 5.76
N LEU A 442 21.91 -1.47 6.83
CA LEU A 442 20.93 -0.98 7.81
C LEU A 442 21.62 -0.05 8.82
N GLN A 443 21.01 1.11 9.10
CA GLN A 443 21.52 2.07 10.07
C GLN A 443 20.40 2.62 10.97
N ALA A 444 20.73 2.92 12.23
CA ALA A 444 19.84 3.65 13.13
C ALA A 444 20.62 4.66 13.98
N THR A 445 20.09 5.88 14.07
CA THR A 445 20.63 6.94 14.95
C THR A 445 19.85 6.96 16.25
N LEU A 446 20.56 6.73 17.35
CA LEU A 446 20.05 6.50 18.69
C LEU A 446 20.53 7.60 19.65
N ILE A 447 19.69 7.95 20.62
CA ILE A 447 20.03 8.90 21.68
C ILE A 447 19.57 8.32 23.02
N ALA A 448 20.46 8.29 24.00
CA ALA A 448 20.15 7.97 25.38
C ALA A 448 20.01 9.29 26.16
N PRO A 449 18.80 9.71 26.58
CA PRO A 449 18.63 10.94 27.32
C PRO A 449 19.42 10.97 28.65
N PRO A 450 19.84 12.17 29.11
CA PRO A 450 20.65 12.31 30.33
C PRO A 450 19.93 11.92 31.62
N ASP A 451 18.60 11.80 31.60
CA ASP A 451 17.77 11.34 32.71
C ASP A 451 17.71 9.81 32.86
N ASN A 452 18.36 9.05 31.96
CA ASN A 452 18.52 7.61 32.10
C ASN A 452 19.40 7.26 33.32
N THR A 453 19.04 6.19 34.06
CA THR A 453 19.78 5.84 35.30
C THR A 453 21.09 5.10 35.08
N SER A 454 21.32 4.57 33.89
CA SER A 454 22.47 3.73 33.57
C SER A 454 22.70 3.68 32.07
N ALA A 455 23.88 3.21 31.68
CA ALA A 455 24.17 2.88 30.29
C ALA A 455 23.29 1.71 29.80
N LEU A 456 23.05 1.71 28.49
CA LEU A 456 22.38 0.64 27.76
C LEU A 456 23.37 -0.05 26.83
N ASN A 457 23.16 -1.34 26.61
CA ASN A 457 23.75 -2.06 25.50
C ASN A 457 22.71 -2.11 24.38
N VAL A 458 23.00 -1.47 23.25
CA VAL A 458 22.09 -1.33 22.11
C VAL A 458 22.67 -2.06 20.89
N ARG A 459 21.80 -2.68 20.10
CA ARG A 459 22.18 -3.34 18.84
C ARG A 459 21.04 -3.26 17.82
N LEU A 460 21.40 -3.24 16.54
CA LEU A 460 20.42 -3.49 15.48
C LEU A 460 20.01 -4.95 15.52
N CYS A 461 18.73 -5.21 15.26
CA CYS A 461 18.20 -6.55 15.07
C CYS A 461 17.39 -6.63 13.78
N TYR A 462 17.34 -7.82 13.19
CA TYR A 462 16.50 -8.14 12.06
C TYR A 462 16.01 -9.57 12.22
N ARG A 463 14.86 -9.90 11.64
CA ARG A 463 14.28 -11.24 11.74
C ARG A 463 14.07 -11.83 10.38
N VAL A 464 14.53 -13.06 10.21
CA VAL A 464 14.50 -13.79 8.94
C VAL A 464 13.62 -15.01 9.10
N TYR A 465 12.83 -15.29 8.07
CA TYR A 465 12.03 -16.52 8.03
C TYR A 465 12.93 -17.76 7.99
N ASP A 466 12.62 -18.74 8.81
CA ASP A 466 13.30 -20.03 8.82
C ASP A 466 12.55 -21.10 7.99
N ASP A 467 13.07 -22.32 8.05
CA ASP A 467 12.52 -23.50 7.37
C ASP A 467 11.14 -23.93 7.91
N ASN A 468 10.71 -23.40 9.07
CA ASN A 468 9.43 -23.67 9.72
C ASN A 468 8.44 -22.51 9.60
N ASN A 469 8.71 -21.53 8.72
CA ASN A 469 7.93 -20.30 8.57
C ASN A 469 7.91 -19.41 9.82
N GLN A 470 8.91 -19.54 10.70
CA GLN A 470 9.04 -18.72 11.92
C GLN A 470 10.05 -17.59 11.70
N LEU A 471 9.79 -16.43 12.32
CA LEU A 471 10.70 -15.30 12.29
C LEU A 471 11.77 -15.44 13.39
N THR A 472 12.98 -15.76 12.97
CA THR A 472 14.14 -15.95 13.86
C THR A 472 14.98 -14.68 13.96
N PRO A 473 15.33 -14.23 15.19
CA PRO A 473 16.09 -13.00 15.36
C PRO A 473 17.57 -13.19 15.04
N GLN A 474 18.12 -12.18 14.40
CA GLN A 474 19.52 -11.99 14.10
C GLN A 474 19.95 -10.63 14.65
N TYR A 475 21.21 -10.52 15.07
CA TYR A 475 21.70 -9.35 15.78
C TYR A 475 23.01 -8.84 15.17
N GLY A 476 23.13 -7.53 15.06
CA GLY A 476 24.41 -6.87 14.87
C GLY A 476 25.21 -6.77 16.18
N ASP A 477 26.38 -6.15 16.10
CA ASP A 477 27.25 -5.94 17.26
C ASP A 477 26.58 -5.02 18.30
N ALA A 478 26.70 -5.41 19.56
CA ALA A 478 26.24 -4.61 20.68
C ALA A 478 27.24 -3.48 20.99
N GLN A 479 26.70 -2.28 21.21
CA GLN A 479 27.48 -1.12 21.61
C GLN A 479 26.87 -0.50 22.87
N SER A 480 27.73 -0.01 23.75
CA SER A 480 27.27 0.69 24.95
C SER A 480 26.98 2.15 24.65
N ILE A 481 25.89 2.68 25.19
CA ILE A 481 25.53 4.10 25.12
C ILE A 481 25.23 4.61 26.52
N ALA A 482 25.97 5.62 26.98
CA ALA A 482 25.79 6.22 28.29
C ALA A 482 24.68 7.30 28.28
N PRO A 483 24.08 7.63 29.44
CA PRO A 483 23.13 8.74 29.54
C PRO A 483 23.74 10.05 29.02
N GLY A 484 23.02 10.73 28.14
CA GLY A 484 23.44 11.98 27.48
C GLY A 484 24.18 11.78 26.16
N GLU A 485 24.44 10.54 25.73
CA GLU A 485 25.15 10.25 24.49
C GLU A 485 24.20 9.96 23.31
N SER A 486 24.77 10.10 22.10
CA SER A 486 24.15 9.72 20.83
C SER A 486 25.08 8.77 20.07
N LEU A 487 24.50 7.77 19.41
CA LEU A 487 25.24 6.75 18.67
C LEU A 487 24.54 6.46 17.35
N THR A 488 25.29 6.17 16.29
CA THR A 488 24.74 5.58 15.06
C THR A 488 25.24 4.16 14.91
N LEU A 489 24.31 3.21 14.93
CA LEU A 489 24.60 1.81 14.63
C LEU A 489 24.52 1.59 13.12
N ALA A 490 25.32 0.66 12.62
CA ALA A 490 25.29 0.21 11.24
C ALA A 490 25.54 -1.29 11.14
N LEU A 491 24.86 -1.96 10.22
CA LEU A 491 24.96 -3.39 9.97
C LEU A 491 24.82 -3.65 8.46
N ASP A 492 25.83 -4.27 7.85
CA ASP A 492 25.71 -4.81 6.50
C ASP A 492 24.97 -6.15 6.57
N LEU A 493 23.85 -6.26 5.86
CA LEU A 493 22.97 -7.42 5.98
C LEU A 493 23.56 -8.63 5.22
N PRO A 494 23.79 -9.78 5.88
CA PRO A 494 24.37 -10.95 5.25
C PRO A 494 23.35 -11.69 4.37
N ASP A 495 23.85 -12.57 3.50
CA ASP A 495 23.01 -13.47 2.71
C ASP A 495 22.11 -14.33 3.61
N CYS A 496 20.81 -14.24 3.38
CA CYS A 496 19.76 -14.95 4.11
C CYS A 496 19.37 -16.29 3.44
N GLN A 497 20.18 -16.80 2.50
CA GLN A 497 19.95 -18.08 1.81
C GLN A 497 18.60 -18.15 1.10
N GLY A 498 18.20 -17.04 0.46
CA GLY A 498 16.92 -16.92 -0.23
C GLY A 498 15.71 -16.68 0.67
N GLN A 499 15.88 -16.65 1.99
CA GLN A 499 14.80 -16.31 2.92
C GLN A 499 14.62 -14.79 3.05
N PRO A 500 13.38 -14.30 3.12
CA PRO A 500 13.10 -12.88 3.22
C PRO A 500 13.31 -12.35 4.65
N ILE A 501 13.78 -11.10 4.73
CA ILE A 501 13.86 -10.33 5.98
C ILE A 501 12.46 -9.81 6.32
N GLY A 502 11.86 -10.38 7.38
CA GLY A 502 10.50 -10.10 7.84
C GLY A 502 10.36 -8.84 8.66
N GLU A 503 11.34 -8.57 9.51
CA GLU A 503 11.32 -7.43 10.43
C GLU A 503 12.73 -6.85 10.62
N ILE A 504 12.79 -5.55 10.94
CA ILE A 504 14.01 -4.87 11.39
C ILE A 504 13.71 -4.03 12.63
N GLY A 505 14.72 -3.77 13.45
CA GLY A 505 14.53 -3.07 14.71
C GLY A 505 15.79 -2.81 15.52
N VAL A 506 15.56 -2.48 16.80
CA VAL A 506 16.59 -2.27 17.81
C VAL A 506 16.28 -3.13 19.03
N THR A 507 17.32 -3.74 19.59
CA THR A 507 17.26 -4.45 20.87
C THR A 507 18.10 -3.73 21.90
N ILE A 508 17.55 -3.55 23.10
CA ILE A 508 18.23 -2.95 24.25
C ILE A 508 18.39 -3.96 25.39
N SER A 509 19.53 -3.90 26.07
CA SER A 509 19.77 -4.61 27.34
C SER A 509 20.62 -3.75 28.27
N THR A 510 20.89 -4.23 29.48
CA THR A 510 21.71 -3.51 30.46
C THR A 510 22.48 -4.46 31.37
N ASP A 511 23.65 -4.01 31.83
CA ASP A 511 24.43 -4.69 32.87
C ASP A 511 24.15 -4.11 34.27
N ALA A 512 23.39 -3.01 34.36
CA ALA A 512 22.97 -2.43 35.62
C ALA A 512 21.94 -3.31 36.32
N ARG A 513 21.95 -3.35 37.66
CA ARG A 513 21.01 -4.18 38.46
C ARG A 513 19.55 -3.99 38.05
N VAL A 514 19.14 -2.73 37.85
CA VAL A 514 17.86 -2.32 37.25
C VAL A 514 18.09 -0.98 36.56
N ALA A 515 17.65 -0.84 35.32
CA ALA A 515 17.67 0.39 34.54
C ALA A 515 16.25 0.93 34.32
N ARG A 516 16.11 2.25 34.43
CA ARG A 516 14.91 3.01 34.05
C ARG A 516 15.32 4.19 33.16
N GLY A 517 14.47 4.52 32.21
CA GLY A 517 14.73 5.60 31.27
C GLY A 517 14.05 5.35 29.94
N ARG A 518 14.63 5.91 28.88
CA ARG A 518 14.16 5.74 27.51
C ARG A 518 15.31 5.73 26.51
N LEU A 519 15.14 5.03 25.40
CA LEU A 519 16.00 5.13 24.24
C LEU A 519 15.22 5.84 23.13
N LEU A 520 15.80 6.88 22.54
CA LEU A 520 15.22 7.57 21.40
C LEU A 520 15.85 7.04 20.12
N ILE A 521 15.02 6.79 19.11
CA ILE A 521 15.45 6.49 17.74
C ILE A 521 15.08 7.70 16.89
N ASP A 522 16.10 8.46 16.48
CA ASP A 522 15.90 9.61 15.61
C ASP A 522 15.54 9.17 14.20
N SER A 523 16.23 8.17 13.66
CA SER A 523 15.90 7.60 12.36
C SER A 523 16.40 6.17 12.23
N MET A 524 15.76 5.41 11.34
CA MET A 524 16.26 4.15 10.83
C MET A 524 16.18 4.17 9.30
N ARG A 525 17.28 3.78 8.65
CA ARG A 525 17.42 3.82 7.20
C ARG A 525 18.19 2.61 6.67
N TRP A 526 18.05 2.34 5.39
CA TRP A 526 18.96 1.46 4.67
C TRP A 526 19.37 2.05 3.33
N ASP A 527 20.58 1.69 2.91
CA ASP A 527 21.20 2.15 1.67
C ASP A 527 21.91 1.00 0.95
N GLY A 528 22.25 1.24 -0.31
CA GLY A 528 22.98 0.28 -1.16
C GLY A 528 22.07 -0.61 -1.99
N ALA A 529 22.69 -1.23 -3.00
CA ALA A 529 22.05 -2.21 -3.85
C ALA A 529 21.97 -3.57 -3.13
N PRO A 530 20.96 -4.40 -3.46
CA PRO A 530 20.90 -5.77 -3.00
C PRO A 530 22.10 -6.61 -3.47
N GLU A 531 22.54 -7.54 -2.63
CA GLU A 531 23.48 -8.62 -2.97
C GLU A 531 22.98 -9.92 -2.37
N LEU A 532 22.35 -10.77 -3.19
CA LEU A 532 21.69 -11.99 -2.73
C LEU A 532 21.59 -13.04 -3.84
N THR A 533 21.43 -14.29 -3.40
CA THR A 533 21.04 -15.40 -4.27
C THR A 533 19.63 -15.86 -3.91
N LEU A 534 18.71 -15.67 -4.86
CA LEU A 534 17.36 -16.23 -4.78
C LEU A 534 17.43 -17.68 -5.24
N ARG A 535 17.17 -18.59 -4.31
CA ARG A 535 17.04 -20.03 -4.54
C ARG A 535 15.96 -20.57 -3.62
N LYS A 536 15.36 -21.69 -3.99
CA LYS A 536 14.43 -22.38 -3.11
C LYS A 536 15.20 -22.89 -1.87
N PRO A 537 14.77 -22.55 -0.64
CA PRO A 537 15.34 -23.10 0.59
C PRO A 537 15.12 -24.62 0.68
N ALA A 538 15.97 -25.32 1.43
CA ALA A 538 15.88 -26.77 1.58
C ALA A 538 14.66 -27.24 2.41
N GLY A 539 14.16 -26.40 3.32
CA GLY A 539 13.01 -26.71 4.17
C GLY A 539 11.65 -26.59 3.47
N GLU A 540 10.59 -26.98 4.19
CA GLU A 540 9.19 -26.90 3.73
C GLU A 540 8.56 -25.50 3.95
N THR A 541 9.39 -24.46 3.99
CA THR A 541 8.98 -23.07 4.14
C THR A 541 8.29 -22.53 2.88
N ASN A 542 7.37 -21.59 3.07
CA ASN A 542 6.56 -20.97 2.04
C ASN A 542 6.77 -19.45 1.93
N PHE A 543 7.45 -18.81 2.89
CA PHE A 543 7.60 -17.35 2.89
C PHE A 543 8.57 -16.85 1.82
N TRP A 544 9.61 -17.61 1.46
CA TRP A 544 10.44 -17.33 0.29
C TRP A 544 9.61 -17.27 -1.01
N TRP A 545 8.60 -18.14 -1.14
CA TRP A 545 7.72 -18.21 -2.31
C TRP A 545 6.72 -17.06 -2.30
N ARG A 546 6.19 -16.70 -1.12
CA ARG A 546 5.33 -15.52 -0.93
C ARG A 546 6.06 -14.19 -1.16
N ALA A 547 7.39 -14.19 -1.14
CA ALA A 547 8.22 -13.01 -1.41
C ALA A 547 8.26 -12.65 -2.91
N TRP A 548 7.43 -13.28 -3.73
CA TRP A 548 7.25 -12.96 -5.14
C TRP A 548 5.82 -12.50 -5.38
N VAL A 549 5.70 -11.40 -6.12
CA VAL A 549 4.43 -11.03 -6.74
C VAL A 549 4.16 -12.01 -7.87
N ASN A 550 3.00 -12.67 -7.85
CA ASN A 550 2.69 -13.78 -8.75
C ASN A 550 1.64 -13.39 -9.82
N GLY A 551 2.11 -13.01 -11.00
CA GLY A 551 1.29 -12.73 -12.18
C GLY A 551 1.24 -13.88 -13.20
N VAL A 552 1.48 -15.13 -12.79
CA VAL A 552 1.39 -16.33 -13.64
C VAL A 552 0.30 -17.29 -13.15
N ASP A 553 -0.09 -18.24 -14.02
CA ASP A 553 -1.13 -19.23 -13.70
C ASP A 553 -0.59 -20.31 -12.76
N LEU A 554 0.66 -20.72 -12.95
CA LEU A 554 1.38 -21.62 -12.04
C LEU A 554 2.72 -21.02 -11.65
N PHE A 555 2.96 -20.91 -10.35
CA PHE A 555 4.29 -20.76 -9.76
C PHE A 555 4.49 -21.90 -8.77
N SER A 556 5.16 -22.97 -9.22
CA SER A 556 5.18 -24.23 -8.48
C SER A 556 6.16 -24.22 -7.30
N ARG A 557 5.69 -24.79 -6.19
CA ARG A 557 6.50 -25.07 -4.99
C ARG A 557 7.03 -26.50 -4.95
N HIS A 558 6.53 -27.37 -5.83
CA HIS A 558 6.75 -28.82 -5.72
C HIS A 558 7.94 -29.32 -6.54
N TYR A 559 8.47 -28.51 -7.46
CA TYR A 559 9.72 -28.85 -8.12
C TYR A 559 10.88 -28.64 -7.14
N PRO A 560 11.76 -29.64 -6.91
CA PRO A 560 12.73 -29.59 -5.81
C PRO A 560 13.75 -28.45 -5.92
N THR A 561 14.28 -28.17 -7.11
CA THR A 561 15.39 -27.21 -7.30
C THR A 561 14.98 -25.90 -7.97
N SER A 562 13.92 -25.91 -8.77
CA SER A 562 13.66 -24.81 -9.71
C SER A 562 12.47 -23.93 -9.33
N PHE A 563 12.63 -22.62 -9.50
CA PHE A 563 11.54 -21.69 -9.78
C PHE A 563 10.93 -22.10 -11.12
N ARG A 564 9.80 -22.81 -11.08
CA ARG A 564 9.07 -23.21 -12.29
C ARG A 564 7.78 -22.42 -12.42
N ILE A 565 7.66 -21.67 -13.51
CA ILE A 565 6.48 -20.88 -13.83
C ILE A 565 5.85 -21.33 -15.15
N SER A 566 4.54 -21.20 -15.25
CA SER A 566 3.84 -21.32 -16.53
C SER A 566 2.67 -20.36 -16.64
N LYS A 567 2.41 -19.95 -17.88
CA LYS A 567 1.30 -19.10 -18.27
C LYS A 567 0.56 -19.77 -19.42
N GLU A 568 -0.75 -19.94 -19.27
CA GLU A 568 -1.61 -20.62 -20.26
C GLU A 568 -1.76 -19.78 -21.53
N TYR A 569 -2.05 -18.49 -21.35
CA TYR A 569 -2.29 -17.52 -22.41
C TYR A 569 -1.59 -16.21 -22.09
N ASP A 570 -1.13 -15.54 -23.14
CA ASP A 570 -0.43 -14.26 -23.08
C ASP A 570 0.81 -14.28 -22.19
N GLU A 571 1.30 -13.09 -21.85
CA GLU A 571 2.47 -12.86 -21.03
C GLU A 571 2.14 -12.88 -19.53
N GLY A 572 3.05 -13.42 -18.74
CA GLY A 572 2.99 -13.40 -17.28
C GLY A 572 4.37 -13.24 -16.65
N LEU A 573 4.37 -12.67 -15.45
CA LEU A 573 5.57 -12.36 -14.68
C LEU A 573 5.45 -12.87 -13.26
N ILE A 574 6.55 -13.36 -12.69
CA ILE A 574 6.76 -13.26 -11.24
C ILE A 574 7.76 -12.13 -10.97
N ILE A 575 7.51 -11.30 -9.97
CA ILE A 575 8.28 -10.07 -9.71
C ILE A 575 8.89 -10.12 -8.29
N HIS A 576 10.14 -9.66 -8.17
CA HIS A 576 10.87 -9.55 -6.91
C HIS A 576 11.72 -8.28 -6.86
N GLY A 577 11.84 -7.64 -5.70
CA GLY A 577 12.55 -6.38 -5.54
C GLY A 577 11.62 -5.17 -5.50
N THR A 578 12.21 -3.97 -5.38
CA THR A 578 11.48 -2.72 -5.17
C THR A 578 11.92 -1.64 -6.15
N ARG A 579 11.18 -0.53 -6.21
CA ARG A 579 11.59 0.70 -6.91
C ARG A 579 12.81 1.42 -6.28
N GLN A 580 13.39 0.91 -5.20
CA GLN A 580 14.67 1.42 -4.68
C GLN A 580 15.87 0.79 -5.38
N TRP A 581 15.67 -0.23 -6.21
CA TRP A 581 16.74 -0.85 -6.98
C TRP A 581 16.94 -0.09 -8.28
N ASP A 582 18.12 0.50 -8.49
CA ASP A 582 18.42 1.35 -9.65
C ASP A 582 19.53 0.78 -10.55
N ASN A 583 20.66 0.43 -9.93
CA ASN A 583 21.90 -0.02 -10.56
C ASN A 583 22.30 -1.37 -9.98
N TYR A 584 22.05 -2.43 -10.74
CA TYR A 584 22.33 -3.80 -10.32
C TYR A 584 22.64 -4.70 -11.51
N ARG A 585 23.26 -5.83 -11.20
CA ARG A 585 23.46 -6.94 -12.12
C ARG A 585 22.59 -8.10 -11.67
N VAL A 586 21.96 -8.77 -12.62
CA VAL A 586 21.17 -9.99 -12.40
C VAL A 586 21.68 -11.10 -13.31
N GLN A 587 21.91 -12.28 -12.75
CA GLN A 587 22.41 -13.45 -13.47
C GLN A 587 21.56 -14.68 -13.15
N SER A 588 21.26 -15.49 -14.16
CA SER A 588 20.48 -16.72 -13.99
C SER A 588 20.64 -17.65 -15.18
N ASP A 589 20.67 -18.96 -14.94
CA ASP A 589 20.57 -19.97 -15.99
C ASP A 589 19.10 -20.37 -16.17
N ILE A 590 18.49 -19.92 -17.27
CA ILE A 590 17.06 -20.12 -17.55
C ILE A 590 16.89 -21.22 -18.59
N THR A 591 16.02 -22.19 -18.29
CA THR A 591 15.56 -23.20 -19.24
C THR A 591 14.17 -22.84 -19.74
N LEU A 592 14.04 -22.60 -21.05
CA LEU A 592 12.75 -22.40 -21.71
C LEU A 592 12.22 -23.76 -22.19
N HIS A 593 11.09 -24.22 -21.64
CA HIS A 593 10.48 -25.51 -22.01
C HIS A 593 9.59 -25.36 -23.25
N SER A 594 8.75 -24.32 -23.24
CA SER A 594 7.86 -23.96 -24.35
C SER A 594 7.43 -22.51 -24.18
N GLY A 595 6.92 -21.90 -25.25
CA GLY A 595 6.40 -20.53 -25.22
C GLY A 595 6.70 -19.76 -26.49
N GLU A 596 6.01 -18.64 -26.69
CA GLU A 596 6.32 -17.70 -27.77
C GLU A 596 7.63 -16.96 -27.50
N TYR A 597 7.84 -16.59 -26.24
CA TYR A 597 9.10 -16.08 -25.73
C TYR A 597 9.17 -16.23 -24.21
N GLY A 598 10.38 -16.20 -23.67
CA GLY A 598 10.63 -16.14 -22.23
C GLY A 598 12.03 -15.61 -21.89
N GLY A 599 12.24 -15.23 -20.63
CA GLY A 599 13.52 -14.71 -20.20
C GLY A 599 13.46 -13.96 -18.86
N LEU A 600 14.31 -12.95 -18.74
CA LEU A 600 14.53 -12.21 -17.51
C LEU A 600 14.11 -10.75 -17.69
N ALA A 601 13.18 -10.31 -16.85
CA ALA A 601 12.75 -8.93 -16.74
C ALA A 601 13.56 -8.19 -15.67
N PHE A 602 13.77 -6.90 -15.87
CA PHE A 602 14.52 -6.01 -14.99
C PHE A 602 13.94 -4.59 -15.05
N ARG A 603 14.21 -3.81 -14.01
CA ARG A 603 13.54 -2.53 -13.71
C ARG A 603 12.02 -2.68 -13.77
N VAL A 604 11.54 -3.76 -13.15
CA VAL A 604 10.12 -4.11 -13.13
C VAL A 604 9.39 -3.19 -12.16
N GLN A 605 8.37 -2.51 -12.69
CA GLN A 605 7.55 -1.53 -11.99
C GLN A 605 6.05 -1.88 -12.00
N GLY A 606 5.73 -3.13 -12.34
CA GLY A 606 4.37 -3.68 -12.43
C GLY A 606 4.26 -4.70 -13.57
N MET A 607 3.04 -5.13 -13.88
CA MET A 607 2.77 -6.17 -14.88
C MET A 607 2.97 -5.73 -16.33
N ARG A 608 3.04 -4.43 -16.59
CA ARG A 608 3.12 -3.86 -17.95
C ARG A 608 4.17 -2.75 -18.09
N ARG A 609 5.08 -2.62 -17.12
CA ARG A 609 6.18 -1.64 -17.16
C ARG A 609 7.47 -2.26 -16.65
N TYR A 610 8.35 -2.60 -17.59
CA TYR A 610 9.64 -3.21 -17.34
C TYR A 610 10.51 -3.20 -18.60
N TYR A 611 11.80 -3.49 -18.44
CA TYR A 611 12.62 -4.01 -19.53
C TYR A 611 12.72 -5.54 -19.44
N ALA A 612 13.00 -6.19 -20.55
CA ALA A 612 13.29 -7.61 -20.56
C ALA A 612 14.37 -7.98 -21.58
N ALA A 613 15.23 -8.91 -21.19
CA ALA A 613 16.01 -9.72 -22.12
C ALA A 613 15.24 -11.02 -22.34
N ARG A 614 14.75 -11.24 -23.55
CA ARG A 614 13.88 -12.37 -23.87
C ARG A 614 14.34 -13.11 -25.12
N ILE A 615 14.14 -14.41 -25.09
CA ILE A 615 14.40 -15.32 -26.20
C ILE A 615 13.08 -15.68 -26.84
N LEU A 616 12.96 -15.44 -28.14
CA LEU A 616 11.78 -15.75 -28.93
C LEU A 616 11.89 -17.14 -29.56
N ARG A 617 10.72 -17.73 -29.83
CA ARG A 617 10.59 -19.03 -30.48
C ARG A 617 11.25 -19.14 -31.85
N ASP A 618 11.36 -18.04 -32.56
CA ASP A 618 11.99 -17.96 -33.88
C ASP A 618 13.52 -17.80 -33.82
N GLY A 619 14.14 -17.94 -32.63
CA GLY A 619 15.59 -17.95 -32.47
C GLY A 619 16.21 -16.55 -32.41
N LYS A 620 15.52 -15.62 -31.76
CA LYS A 620 15.97 -14.24 -31.55
C LYS A 620 16.14 -13.92 -30.07
N LEU A 621 17.21 -13.22 -29.74
CA LEU A 621 17.40 -12.55 -28.48
C LEU A 621 17.02 -11.07 -28.65
N GLN A 622 16.19 -10.55 -27.76
CA GLN A 622 15.80 -9.14 -27.75
C GLN A 622 16.04 -8.50 -26.39
N ILE A 623 16.47 -7.23 -26.39
CA ILE A 623 16.21 -6.30 -25.27
C ILE A 623 15.00 -5.47 -25.67
N VAL A 624 13.97 -5.47 -24.81
CA VAL A 624 12.73 -4.70 -25.03
C VAL A 624 12.40 -3.79 -23.86
N ARG A 625 11.76 -2.65 -24.14
CA ARG A 625 11.01 -1.84 -23.17
C ARG A 625 9.52 -2.13 -23.34
N VAL A 626 8.86 -2.54 -22.28
CA VAL A 626 7.41 -2.71 -22.23
C VAL A 626 6.82 -1.56 -21.43
N ARG A 627 5.85 -0.86 -22.03
CA ARG A 627 5.05 0.19 -21.38
C ARG A 627 3.62 0.10 -21.86
N ASP A 628 2.74 -0.38 -20.98
CA ASP A 628 1.32 -0.60 -21.22
C ASP A 628 1.07 -1.58 -22.39
N THR A 629 0.60 -1.08 -23.54
CA THR A 629 0.39 -1.86 -24.76
C THR A 629 1.56 -1.77 -25.74
N SER A 630 2.54 -0.90 -25.46
CA SER A 630 3.71 -0.69 -26.30
C SER A 630 4.84 -1.63 -25.89
N THR A 631 5.40 -2.35 -26.86
CA THR A 631 6.66 -3.08 -26.72
C THR A 631 7.65 -2.57 -27.74
N LYS A 632 8.69 -1.89 -27.29
CA LYS A 632 9.76 -1.37 -28.13
C LYS A 632 10.97 -2.30 -28.09
N ILE A 633 11.39 -2.78 -29.25
CA ILE A 633 12.65 -3.52 -29.39
C ILE A 633 13.80 -2.52 -29.43
N LEU A 634 14.70 -2.59 -28.45
CA LEU A 634 15.85 -1.70 -28.34
C LEU A 634 17.09 -2.30 -29.00
N ALA A 635 17.26 -3.62 -28.90
CA ALA A 635 18.30 -4.36 -29.58
C ALA A 635 17.83 -5.79 -29.87
N GLU A 636 18.37 -6.40 -30.93
CA GLU A 636 18.06 -7.76 -31.35
C GLU A 636 19.31 -8.45 -31.92
N ALA A 637 19.45 -9.75 -31.66
CA ALA A 637 20.43 -10.62 -32.29
C ALA A 637 19.87 -12.03 -32.51
N ALA A 638 20.47 -12.79 -33.42
CA ALA A 638 20.15 -14.21 -33.60
C ALA A 638 20.73 -15.06 -32.46
N LEU A 639 19.91 -15.97 -31.92
CA LEU A 639 20.28 -16.95 -30.91
C LEU A 639 19.45 -18.24 -31.10
N SER A 640 20.07 -19.30 -31.60
CA SER A 640 19.43 -20.59 -31.89
C SER A 640 19.66 -21.62 -30.78
N ASP A 641 18.91 -22.72 -30.84
CA ASP A 641 19.08 -23.90 -29.98
C ASP A 641 18.98 -23.61 -28.47
N VAL A 642 17.89 -22.95 -28.07
CA VAL A 642 17.67 -22.39 -26.72
C VAL A 642 16.60 -23.10 -25.88
N TYR A 643 15.89 -24.06 -26.46
CA TYR A 643 14.82 -24.80 -25.76
C TYR A 643 15.36 -26.06 -25.06
N GLU A 644 14.74 -26.41 -23.93
CA GLU A 644 15.00 -27.64 -23.17
C GLU A 644 16.47 -27.80 -22.73
N ARG A 645 17.19 -26.69 -22.57
CA ARG A 645 18.50 -26.62 -21.92
C ARG A 645 18.67 -25.33 -21.11
N PRO A 646 19.60 -25.29 -20.15
CA PRO A 646 19.99 -24.04 -19.50
C PRO A 646 20.61 -23.07 -20.51
N VAL A 647 20.15 -21.82 -20.46
CA VAL A 647 20.68 -20.68 -21.19
C VAL A 647 21.11 -19.64 -20.18
N SER A 648 22.38 -19.23 -20.22
CA SER A 648 22.91 -18.29 -19.24
C SER A 648 22.52 -16.86 -19.57
N PHE A 649 21.93 -16.15 -18.62
CA PHE A 649 21.60 -14.72 -18.69
C PHE A 649 22.48 -13.95 -17.72
N ASP A 650 23.02 -12.83 -18.21
CA ASP A 650 23.83 -11.90 -17.44
C ASP A 650 23.50 -10.47 -17.86
N ILE A 651 22.75 -9.77 -17.02
CA ILE A 651 22.22 -8.45 -17.31
C ILE A 651 22.77 -7.47 -16.29
N SER A 652 23.36 -6.36 -16.75
CA SER A 652 23.73 -5.23 -15.91
C SER A 652 22.98 -3.99 -16.37
N VAL A 653 22.39 -3.30 -15.39
CA VAL A 653 21.75 -1.99 -15.57
C VAL A 653 22.53 -0.96 -14.76
N ASN A 654 22.90 0.14 -15.40
CA ASN A 654 23.61 1.25 -14.76
C ASN A 654 23.18 2.57 -15.43
N GLY A 655 22.42 3.41 -14.72
CA GLY A 655 21.85 4.62 -15.29
C GLY A 655 20.97 4.31 -16.50
N GLN A 656 21.27 4.89 -17.66
CA GLN A 656 20.53 4.62 -18.91
C GLN A 656 21.09 3.44 -19.71
N ILE A 657 22.21 2.85 -19.24
CA ILE A 657 22.95 1.81 -19.95
C ILE A 657 22.44 0.44 -19.51
N ILE A 658 22.13 -0.39 -20.50
CA ILE A 658 21.70 -1.78 -20.34
C ILE A 658 22.66 -2.65 -21.14
N SER A 659 23.23 -3.66 -20.48
CA SER A 659 24.06 -4.68 -21.09
C SER A 659 23.48 -6.05 -20.78
N ALA A 660 23.10 -6.82 -21.80
CA ALA A 660 22.62 -8.19 -21.63
C ALA A 660 23.50 -9.15 -22.42
N THR A 661 24.20 -10.05 -21.73
CA THR A 661 24.89 -11.19 -22.32
C THR A 661 24.05 -12.44 -22.10
N VAL A 662 23.59 -13.07 -23.18
CA VAL A 662 22.80 -14.30 -23.13
C VAL A 662 23.48 -15.36 -24.00
N ASP A 663 23.89 -16.46 -23.38
CA ASP A 663 24.62 -17.56 -24.04
C ASP A 663 25.85 -17.10 -24.84
N GLY A 664 26.59 -16.12 -24.30
CA GLY A 664 27.76 -15.52 -24.95
C GLY A 664 27.44 -14.49 -26.04
N LYS A 665 26.17 -14.21 -26.33
CA LYS A 665 25.74 -13.10 -27.21
C LYS A 665 25.45 -11.86 -26.37
N THR A 666 26.18 -10.78 -26.64
CA THR A 666 26.00 -9.52 -25.90
C THR A 666 25.25 -8.48 -26.73
N LEU A 667 24.23 -7.88 -26.12
CA LEU A 667 23.52 -6.70 -26.60
C LEU A 667 23.78 -5.54 -25.64
N HIS A 668 24.09 -4.37 -26.19
CA HIS A 668 24.27 -3.12 -25.44
C HIS A 668 23.27 -2.08 -25.94
N VAL A 669 22.60 -1.41 -25.01
CA VAL A 669 21.58 -0.40 -25.27
C VAL A 669 21.79 0.78 -24.32
N GLU A 670 21.59 1.99 -24.82
CA GLU A 670 21.39 3.19 -24.03
C GLU A 670 19.97 3.69 -24.31
N ASP A 671 19.10 3.71 -23.30
CA ASP A 671 17.74 4.23 -23.42
C ASP A 671 17.66 5.60 -22.74
N ALA A 672 17.87 6.65 -23.54
CA ALA A 672 17.82 8.05 -23.11
C ALA A 672 16.45 8.70 -23.31
N GLU A 673 15.41 7.92 -23.63
CA GLU A 673 14.07 8.47 -23.86
C GLU A 673 13.40 8.86 -22.55
N HIS A 674 12.46 9.80 -22.63
CA HIS A 674 11.73 10.28 -21.46
C HIS A 674 10.96 9.16 -20.72
N GLU A 675 10.57 8.11 -21.45
CA GLU A 675 9.86 6.96 -20.90
C GLU A 675 10.77 5.86 -20.34
N ALA A 676 12.09 6.06 -20.37
CA ALA A 676 13.05 5.08 -19.86
C ALA A 676 12.82 4.82 -18.37
N LEU A 677 12.83 3.54 -17.99
CA LEU A 677 12.73 3.14 -16.59
C LEU A 677 14.12 3.21 -15.95
N MET A 678 14.25 3.87 -14.80
CA MET A 678 15.53 4.06 -14.11
C MET A 678 15.70 3.14 -12.90
N ASP A 679 14.62 2.54 -12.45
CA ASP A 679 14.54 1.74 -11.23
C ASP A 679 13.52 0.60 -11.37
N GLY A 680 13.55 -0.33 -10.42
CA GLY A 680 12.58 -1.41 -10.28
C GLY A 680 13.26 -2.76 -10.05
N GLY A 681 12.45 -3.72 -9.62
CA GLY A 681 12.90 -5.07 -9.31
C GLY A 681 13.24 -5.90 -10.55
N ILE A 682 13.40 -7.21 -10.35
CA ILE A 682 13.56 -8.21 -11.39
C ILE A 682 12.28 -9.02 -11.58
N GLY A 683 12.22 -9.79 -12.65
CA GLY A 683 11.18 -10.80 -12.80
C GLY A 683 11.55 -11.92 -13.76
N LEU A 684 10.86 -13.04 -13.64
CA LEU A 684 10.89 -14.08 -14.67
C LEU A 684 9.67 -13.91 -15.57
N LEU A 685 9.92 -13.90 -16.87
CA LEU A 685 8.93 -13.56 -17.90
C LEU A 685 8.66 -14.76 -18.81
N ILE A 686 7.37 -15.09 -19.01
CA ILE A 686 6.96 -16.12 -19.97
C ILE A 686 5.70 -15.72 -20.73
N CYS A 687 5.68 -15.95 -22.04
CA CYS A 687 4.48 -15.82 -22.86
C CYS A 687 3.99 -17.18 -23.36
N ALA A 688 2.76 -17.54 -22.98
CA ALA A 688 2.04 -18.75 -23.40
C ALA A 688 2.90 -20.03 -23.37
N GLY A 689 3.47 -20.35 -22.21
CA GLY A 689 4.45 -21.42 -22.08
C GLY A 689 4.94 -21.66 -20.66
N ALA A 690 6.13 -22.25 -20.54
CA ALA A 690 6.76 -22.55 -19.26
C ALA A 690 8.27 -22.34 -19.31
N LEU A 691 8.82 -21.80 -18.21
CA LEU A 691 10.26 -21.70 -17.99
C LEU A 691 10.63 -22.15 -16.58
N SER A 692 11.91 -22.44 -16.39
CA SER A 692 12.46 -22.66 -15.05
C SER A 692 13.87 -22.14 -14.88
N THR A 693 14.23 -21.82 -13.64
CA THR A 693 15.61 -21.55 -13.21
C THR A 693 15.82 -22.10 -11.81
N ASP A 694 17.03 -22.53 -11.48
CA ASP A 694 17.37 -23.03 -10.14
C ASP A 694 17.82 -21.90 -9.19
N ALA A 695 18.38 -20.82 -9.73
CA ALA A 695 18.85 -19.69 -8.95
C ALA A 695 18.88 -18.38 -9.75
N ILE A 696 18.70 -17.27 -9.04
CA ILE A 696 18.89 -15.92 -9.58
C ILE A 696 19.85 -15.19 -8.65
N HIS A 697 20.96 -14.71 -9.19
CA HIS A 697 21.96 -13.95 -8.46
C HIS A 697 21.78 -12.47 -8.76
N ILE A 698 21.75 -11.64 -7.70
CA ILE A 698 21.68 -10.19 -7.80
C ILE A 698 22.88 -9.60 -7.07
N SER A 699 23.55 -8.64 -7.69
CA SER A 699 24.64 -7.88 -7.09
C SER A 699 24.57 -6.40 -7.48
N ALA A 700 25.28 -5.55 -6.77
CA ALA A 700 25.51 -4.18 -7.21
C ALA A 700 26.17 -4.16 -8.60
N SER A 701 25.77 -3.21 -9.46
CA SER A 701 26.51 -2.92 -10.70
C SER A 701 27.82 -2.23 -10.35
N CYS A 702 28.94 -2.71 -10.92
CA CYS A 702 30.24 -2.04 -10.83
C CYS A 702 30.33 -0.82 -11.75
#